data_AF-A0A6P7JJJ4-F1
#
_entry.id   AF-A0A6P7JJJ4-F1
#
_cell.length_a   1.000
_cell.length_b   1.000
_cell.length_c   1.000
_cell.angle_alpha   90.00
_cell.angle_beta   90.00
_cell.angle_gamma   90.00
#
_symmetry.space_group_name_H-M   'P 1'
#
loop_
_entity.id
_entity.type
_entity.pdbx_description
1 polymer ?
#
loop_
_entity_poly.entity_id
_entity_poly.type
_entity_poly.pdbx_seq_one_letter_code
_entity_poly.pdbx_strand_id
1 'polypeptide(L)'
;MARTKELSKYVRHKTVDLHKAGMDYKTITKQLVSMTMKMVRNQPRTTREELVKDLKAAGTTVTKKVVGNTPHHEGLKSCPLLKKAHVQALLKFSTEHLNDSEEDWLKVWGSDETKIQLFGINSTRCVWRRRNAAYDSKNTVPTIKHGGQLHRTKDRMDGAMYHQVLGENLLPSARLLKMGGVWNSFSSHNNWSLFWIRRISHMALCKFFPLVVFVVFAVSGIIGDTLFDCLQDKDYSELLNIVDKGFSPTKTPRHVAIIGGGMSGLTAARFLEDAGHNVILIEASDYIGGRVKTFRSRTEGWYADLGPMRIPSYQRILLSFASKLQIPLNHFIQDDINTYYLVNGELQKTYTVENNPDVLNYTLYDREKGKTAAQLYSQALWKVRDDLKAIGCSAMLDKYDSYTVKEYLVKEGNLSRGALKMIGDILNENSLFYTSLLEMLYIQSDINDNTEFFEVTDGFEHLPRTIFQTLNATVLLNSKVKLINQRSGSNVTVTYQDWSHSGSLTNLTVDYVLVTATAKATLFIDFQPPLSVDKMEALRSVHYISSTKVVLSFRQRFWEQEGIRGGKSITDRPSRFIYYPSHSFPGTDAGALLASYTCSDDSTLFQGISEEELMAVVLEDLVKIHGEDIRPLWTGGLVKKWGLDPYSLGAFALFTPYQQGHYARELFQSEGRVHFAGEHTATPHGWIETAMKSALRAAKNINSLTL
;
A
#
# COMPACT_ATOMS: atom_id res chain seq x y z
N MET A 1 49.80 7.92 36.71
CA MET A 1 49.56 8.05 35.26
C MET A 1 50.81 8.01 34.36
N ALA A 2 52.05 7.90 34.87
CA ALA A 2 53.26 7.79 34.03
C ALA A 2 53.73 6.34 33.73
N ARG A 3 53.49 5.37 34.62
CA ARG A 3 53.96 3.98 34.43
C ARG A 3 53.18 3.14 33.40
N THR A 4 51.94 3.52 33.07
CA THR A 4 51.13 2.81 32.05
C THR A 4 51.47 3.24 30.61
N LYS A 5 52.16 4.37 30.42
CA LYS A 5 52.60 4.85 29.09
C LYS A 5 53.95 4.28 28.65
N GLU A 6 54.85 3.90 29.57
CA GLU A 6 56.13 3.29 29.20
C GLU A 6 56.03 1.80 28.86
N LEU A 7 55.17 1.02 29.53
CA LEU A 7 54.97 -0.39 29.18
C LEU A 7 54.41 -0.56 27.75
N SER A 8 53.52 0.33 27.30
CA SER A 8 52.96 0.23 25.93
C SER A 8 53.97 0.64 24.85
N LYS A 9 54.91 1.54 25.18
CA LYS A 9 55.98 1.98 24.25
C LYS A 9 57.08 0.93 24.13
N TYR A 10 57.41 0.23 25.24
CA TYR A 10 58.38 -0.86 25.26
C TYR A 10 57.87 -2.12 24.53
N VAL A 11 56.59 -2.47 24.70
CA VAL A 11 55.96 -3.57 23.94
C VAL A 11 55.88 -3.21 22.45
N ARG A 12 55.49 -1.97 22.08
CA ARG A 12 55.48 -1.55 20.67
C ARG A 12 56.86 -1.58 20.01
N HIS A 13 57.93 -1.14 20.67
CA HIS A 13 59.28 -1.21 20.09
C HIS A 13 59.77 -2.65 19.94
N LYS A 14 59.60 -3.51 20.95
CA LYS A 14 60.00 -4.93 20.83
C LYS A 14 59.21 -5.70 19.78
N THR A 15 57.92 -5.41 19.57
CA THR A 15 57.14 -6.04 18.49
C THR A 15 57.57 -5.55 17.10
N VAL A 16 58.09 -4.32 17.00
CA VAL A 16 58.62 -3.77 15.73
C VAL A 16 60.03 -4.30 15.43
N ASP A 17 60.87 -4.50 16.45
CA ASP A 17 62.24 -5.00 16.28
C ASP A 17 62.35 -6.53 16.19
N LEU A 18 61.44 -7.30 16.79
CA LEU A 18 61.35 -8.76 16.59
C LEU A 18 60.87 -9.15 15.19
N HIS A 19 60.36 -8.20 14.40
CA HIS A 19 60.02 -8.43 13.00
C HIS A 19 61.21 -8.24 12.04
N LYS A 20 62.37 -7.78 12.53
CA LYS A 20 63.55 -7.41 11.73
C LYS A 20 64.71 -8.41 11.75
N ALA A 21 64.64 -9.50 12.50
CA ALA A 21 65.67 -10.53 12.47
C ALA A 21 65.09 -11.84 11.92
N GLY A 22 65.18 -12.02 10.60
CA GLY A 22 65.03 -13.33 9.96
C GLY A 22 63.78 -13.52 9.10
N MET A 23 63.67 -12.79 7.99
CA MET A 23 63.18 -13.29 6.69
C MET A 23 63.26 -12.18 5.64
N ASP A 24 64.14 -12.37 4.67
CA ASP A 24 64.40 -11.52 3.51
C ASP A 24 63.12 -11.31 2.66
N TYR A 25 62.54 -10.11 2.69
CA TYR A 25 61.46 -9.72 1.78
C TYR A 25 61.76 -8.35 1.14
N LYS A 26 62.20 -8.42 -0.11
CA LYS A 26 62.58 -7.30 -1.00
C LYS A 26 61.47 -6.23 -1.13
N THR A 27 61.92 -4.97 -1.17
CA THR A 27 61.15 -3.75 -1.48
C THR A 27 60.40 -3.86 -2.82
N ILE A 28 59.16 -3.36 -2.90
CA ILE A 28 58.32 -3.39 -4.12
C ILE A 28 58.99 -2.59 -5.24
N THR A 29 59.46 -3.26 -6.30
CA THR A 29 60.03 -2.60 -7.48
C THR A 29 58.94 -2.24 -8.51
N LYS A 30 59.16 -1.20 -9.34
CA LYS A 30 58.22 -0.83 -10.42
C LYS A 30 57.96 -1.99 -11.40
N GLN A 31 58.97 -2.84 -11.61
CA GLN A 31 58.87 -4.01 -12.46
C GLN A 31 57.91 -5.07 -11.88
N LEU A 32 57.96 -5.29 -10.56
CA LEU A 32 57.05 -6.19 -9.86
C LEU A 32 55.58 -5.71 -9.95
N VAL A 33 55.33 -4.41 -9.75
CA VAL A 33 53.98 -3.82 -9.87
C VAL A 33 53.40 -4.03 -11.26
N SER A 34 54.21 -3.76 -12.30
CA SER A 34 53.81 -3.93 -13.70
C SER A 34 53.42 -5.37 -14.03
N MET A 35 54.24 -6.33 -13.57
CA MET A 35 53.97 -7.77 -13.76
C MET A 35 52.68 -8.21 -13.05
N THR A 36 52.48 -7.81 -11.79
CA THR A 36 51.26 -8.14 -11.03
C THR A 36 50.01 -7.54 -11.67
N MET A 37 50.04 -6.28 -12.10
CA MET A 37 48.88 -5.63 -12.71
C MET A 37 48.53 -6.19 -14.09
N LYS A 38 49.52 -6.62 -14.87
CA LYS A 38 49.28 -7.30 -16.15
C LYS A 38 48.57 -8.64 -15.95
N MET A 39 49.02 -9.43 -14.97
CA MET A 39 48.40 -10.72 -14.63
C MET A 39 46.94 -10.54 -14.17
N VAL A 40 46.69 -9.60 -13.25
CA VAL A 40 45.35 -9.36 -12.70
C VAL A 40 44.38 -8.77 -13.72
N ARG A 41 44.83 -7.90 -14.64
CA ARG A 41 43.94 -7.34 -15.68
C ARG A 41 43.51 -8.39 -16.71
N ASN A 42 44.40 -9.33 -17.05
CA ASN A 42 44.11 -10.40 -18.00
C ASN A 42 43.23 -11.49 -17.37
N GLN A 43 43.46 -11.82 -16.10
CA GLN A 43 42.64 -12.77 -15.35
C GLN A 43 42.20 -12.16 -14.01
N PRO A 44 41.08 -11.42 -14.00
CA PRO A 44 40.59 -10.72 -12.80
C PRO A 44 40.30 -11.64 -11.61
N ARG A 45 40.17 -12.96 -11.84
CA ARG A 45 39.76 -13.96 -10.85
C ARG A 45 40.94 -14.64 -10.14
N THR A 46 42.19 -14.27 -10.45
CA THR A 46 43.40 -14.87 -9.87
C THR A 46 43.54 -14.55 -8.38
N THR A 47 43.85 -15.57 -7.58
CA THR A 47 44.01 -15.48 -6.12
C THR A 47 45.38 -14.92 -5.72
N ARG A 48 45.49 -14.47 -4.46
CA ARG A 48 46.75 -13.94 -3.92
C ARG A 48 47.84 -15.02 -3.82
N GLU A 49 47.48 -16.29 -3.57
CA GLU A 49 48.44 -17.40 -3.58
C GLU A 49 48.96 -17.69 -4.99
N GLU A 50 48.09 -17.70 -6.00
CA GLU A 50 48.48 -17.93 -7.40
C GLU A 50 49.45 -16.86 -7.89
N LEU A 51 49.17 -15.58 -7.61
CA LEU A 51 50.08 -14.49 -7.98
C LEU A 51 51.47 -14.62 -7.34
N VAL A 52 51.57 -15.06 -6.08
CA VAL A 52 52.86 -15.30 -5.42
C VAL A 52 53.64 -16.43 -6.11
N LYS A 53 52.94 -17.50 -6.49
CA LYS A 53 53.55 -18.64 -7.19
C LYS A 53 54.06 -18.23 -8.57
N ASP A 54 53.25 -17.50 -9.34
CA ASP A 54 53.60 -17.06 -10.69
C ASP A 54 54.80 -16.10 -10.67
N LEU A 55 54.86 -15.19 -9.69
CA LEU A 55 55.99 -14.28 -9.52
C LEU A 55 57.26 -15.01 -9.07
N LYS A 56 57.14 -16.02 -8.20
CA LYS A 56 58.27 -16.87 -7.79
C LYS A 56 58.84 -17.66 -8.97
N ALA A 57 57.97 -18.18 -9.84
CA ALA A 57 58.39 -18.86 -11.07
C ALA A 57 59.10 -17.91 -12.06
N ALA A 58 58.70 -16.63 -12.08
CA ALA A 58 59.40 -15.58 -12.83
C ALA A 58 60.67 -15.05 -12.11
N GLY A 59 61.23 -15.80 -11.17
CA GLY A 59 62.47 -15.47 -10.45
C GLY A 59 62.32 -14.44 -9.33
N THR A 60 61.10 -14.07 -8.94
CA THR A 60 60.83 -13.01 -7.95
C THR A 60 60.12 -13.55 -6.71
N THR A 61 60.81 -13.62 -5.58
CA THR A 61 60.25 -14.11 -4.31
C THR A 61 59.56 -12.97 -3.53
N VAL A 62 58.26 -13.13 -3.22
CA VAL A 62 57.41 -12.11 -2.56
C VAL A 62 56.40 -12.74 -1.60
N THR A 63 55.94 -11.99 -0.58
CA THR A 63 54.86 -12.48 0.31
C THR A 63 53.48 -12.29 -0.31
N LYS A 64 52.53 -13.14 0.13
CA LYS A 64 51.08 -13.00 -0.13
C LYS A 64 50.53 -11.62 0.29
N LYS A 65 51.09 -11.03 1.34
CA LYS A 65 50.68 -9.70 1.83
C LYS A 65 51.14 -8.59 0.88
N VAL A 66 52.38 -8.64 0.42
CA VAL A 66 52.93 -7.66 -0.53
C VAL A 66 52.16 -7.71 -1.86
N VAL A 67 51.98 -8.91 -2.43
CA VAL A 67 51.25 -9.10 -3.70
C VAL A 67 49.75 -8.79 -3.56
N GLY A 68 49.16 -9.00 -2.39
CA GLY A 68 47.76 -8.63 -2.15
C GLY A 68 47.52 -7.13 -2.07
N ASN A 69 48.50 -6.35 -1.59
CA ASN A 69 48.38 -4.91 -1.45
C ASN A 69 48.71 -4.17 -2.75
N THR A 70 49.54 -4.73 -3.62
CA THR A 70 49.93 -4.09 -4.89
C THR A 70 48.73 -3.73 -5.79
N PRO A 71 47.77 -4.64 -6.11
CA PRO A 71 46.58 -4.27 -6.88
C PRO A 71 45.67 -3.27 -6.18
N HIS A 72 45.64 -3.27 -4.85
CA HIS A 72 44.86 -2.32 -4.06
C HIS A 72 45.41 -0.90 -4.16
N HIS A 73 46.72 -0.73 -4.10
CA HIS A 73 47.36 0.59 -4.24
C HIS A 73 47.22 1.15 -5.66
N GLU A 74 47.05 0.27 -6.66
CA GLU A 74 46.78 0.62 -8.06
C GLU A 74 45.27 0.76 -8.38
N GLY A 75 44.40 0.75 -7.36
CA GLY A 75 42.98 1.07 -7.48
C GLY A 75 42.02 -0.10 -7.78
N LEU A 76 42.44 -1.37 -7.63
CA LEU A 76 41.58 -2.56 -7.74
C LEU A 76 41.08 -3.05 -6.38
N LYS A 77 39.90 -3.70 -6.35
CA LYS A 77 39.32 -4.34 -5.15
C LYS A 77 38.95 -5.80 -5.42
N SER A 78 39.12 -6.69 -4.45
CA SER A 78 38.88 -8.16 -4.53
C SER A 78 37.48 -8.56 -4.01
N CYS A 79 36.61 -9.22 -4.80
CA CYS A 79 35.19 -9.52 -4.45
C CYS A 79 34.62 -10.93 -4.92
N PRO A 80 33.88 -11.78 -4.14
CA PRO A 80 33.57 -13.25 -4.35
C PRO A 80 32.79 -13.80 -5.62
N LEU A 81 32.80 -15.14 -5.91
CA LEU A 81 32.09 -15.92 -7.02
C LEU A 81 31.14 -17.11 -6.57
N LEU A 82 31.48 -18.44 -6.53
CA LEU A 82 30.77 -19.63 -5.87
C LEU A 82 31.59 -20.97 -6.06
N LYS A 83 31.38 -22.11 -5.33
CA LYS A 83 32.31 -23.31 -5.22
C LYS A 83 31.96 -24.59 -6.04
N LYS A 84 32.99 -25.42 -6.35
CA LYS A 84 32.97 -26.58 -7.27
C LYS A 84 32.44 -27.94 -6.72
N ALA A 85 32.62 -28.26 -5.43
CA ALA A 85 32.20 -29.55 -4.85
C ALA A 85 30.67 -29.73 -4.84
N HIS A 86 29.93 -28.62 -4.65
CA HIS A 86 28.47 -28.61 -4.67
C HIS A 86 27.92 -28.95 -6.06
N VAL A 87 28.58 -28.43 -7.10
CA VAL A 87 28.25 -28.73 -8.49
C VAL A 87 28.47 -30.21 -8.80
N GLN A 88 29.55 -30.83 -8.28
CA GLN A 88 29.84 -32.25 -8.49
C GLN A 88 28.94 -33.19 -7.69
N ALA A 89 28.59 -32.84 -6.44
CA ALA A 89 27.68 -33.64 -5.62
C ALA A 89 26.26 -33.67 -6.20
N LEU A 90 25.79 -32.53 -6.74
CA LEU A 90 24.51 -32.43 -7.46
C LEU A 90 24.52 -33.27 -8.73
N LEU A 91 25.58 -33.16 -9.55
CA LEU A 91 25.71 -33.96 -10.77
C LEU A 91 25.75 -35.46 -10.45
N LYS A 92 26.46 -35.84 -9.39
CA LYS A 92 26.57 -37.24 -8.95
C LYS A 92 25.24 -37.80 -8.46
N PHE A 93 24.54 -37.08 -7.56
CA PHE A 93 23.20 -37.46 -7.10
C PHE A 93 22.22 -37.63 -8.26
N SER A 94 22.20 -36.67 -9.19
CA SER A 94 21.33 -36.73 -10.37
C SER A 94 21.68 -37.85 -11.34
N THR A 95 22.95 -38.27 -11.39
CA THR A 95 23.37 -39.40 -12.24
C THR A 95 23.06 -40.75 -11.57
N GLU A 96 23.16 -40.84 -10.24
CA GLU A 96 22.88 -42.06 -9.48
C GLU A 96 21.38 -42.40 -9.38
N HIS A 97 20.50 -41.39 -9.49
CA HIS A 97 19.04 -41.52 -9.35
C HIS A 97 18.31 -41.35 -10.71
N LEU A 98 19.04 -41.48 -11.82
CA LEU A 98 18.56 -41.28 -13.21
C LEU A 98 17.36 -42.16 -13.57
N ASN A 99 17.21 -43.32 -12.93
CA ASN A 99 16.18 -44.32 -13.20
C ASN A 99 15.09 -44.39 -12.12
N ASP A 100 15.14 -43.50 -11.11
CA ASP A 100 14.14 -43.45 -10.05
C ASP A 100 12.79 -42.93 -10.58
N SER A 101 11.71 -43.23 -9.87
CA SER A 101 10.36 -42.91 -10.31
C SER A 101 10.08 -41.40 -10.26
N GLU A 102 9.16 -40.94 -11.10
CA GLU A 102 8.74 -39.54 -11.15
C GLU A 102 8.20 -39.04 -9.78
N GLU A 103 7.60 -39.93 -9.00
CA GLU A 103 7.08 -39.64 -7.65
C GLU A 103 8.21 -39.40 -6.61
N ASP A 104 9.40 -39.94 -6.85
CA ASP A 104 10.60 -39.73 -6.01
C ASP A 104 11.33 -38.45 -6.38
N TRP A 105 11.36 -38.11 -7.67
CA TRP A 105 11.93 -36.85 -8.17
C TRP A 105 11.11 -35.61 -7.76
N LEU A 106 9.79 -35.75 -7.61
CA LEU A 106 8.90 -34.69 -7.08
C LEU A 106 9.18 -34.33 -5.62
N LYS A 107 9.95 -35.15 -4.90
CA LYS A 107 10.34 -34.92 -3.49
C LYS A 107 11.72 -34.24 -3.37
N VAL A 108 12.39 -33.89 -4.48
CA VAL A 108 13.76 -33.31 -4.52
C VAL A 108 13.77 -31.87 -5.08
N TRP A 109 14.42 -30.89 -4.42
CA TRP A 109 14.44 -29.46 -4.84
C TRP A 109 15.85 -28.82 -4.92
N GLY A 110 16.13 -27.95 -5.91
CA GLY A 110 17.38 -27.16 -6.02
C GLY A 110 17.29 -25.76 -6.70
N SER A 111 18.13 -24.80 -6.27
CA SER A 111 18.16 -23.38 -6.69
C SER A 111 19.57 -22.74 -6.65
N ASP A 112 19.92 -21.86 -7.60
CA ASP A 112 21.20 -21.11 -7.68
C ASP A 112 21.05 -19.59 -7.92
N GLU A 113 20.79 -18.82 -6.86
CA GLU A 113 21.15 -17.40 -6.78
C GLU A 113 22.28 -17.16 -5.78
N THR A 114 23.08 -16.11 -6.02
CA THR A 114 23.99 -15.55 -5.02
C THR A 114 23.12 -14.97 -3.89
N LYS A 115 22.94 -15.76 -2.82
CA LYS A 115 22.01 -15.54 -1.69
C LYS A 115 20.52 -15.54 -2.08
N ILE A 116 19.91 -16.73 -2.00
CA ILE A 116 19.27 -17.10 -0.74
C ILE A 116 20.27 -18.01 0.01
N GLN A 117 20.44 -17.81 1.32
CA GLN A 117 21.28 -18.69 2.14
C GLN A 117 20.41 -19.65 2.94
N LEU A 118 20.62 -20.95 2.78
CA LEU A 118 20.17 -21.98 3.72
C LEU A 118 21.38 -22.53 4.52
N PHE A 119 22.27 -21.65 5.00
CA PHE A 119 23.41 -21.90 5.94
C PHE A 119 24.80 -22.30 5.30
N GLY A 120 25.93 -21.68 5.70
CA GLY A 120 27.30 -21.69 5.06
C GLY A 120 28.22 -22.92 5.34
N ILE A 121 29.43 -23.13 4.76
CA ILE A 121 30.73 -22.39 4.94
C ILE A 121 31.64 -22.34 3.64
N ASN A 122 31.81 -21.12 3.14
CA ASN A 122 33.04 -20.33 2.90
C ASN A 122 34.22 -20.81 2.00
N SER A 123 34.27 -20.33 0.75
CA SER A 123 35.49 -19.86 0.07
C SER A 123 35.04 -18.90 -1.01
N THR A 124 35.06 -17.64 -0.63
CA THR A 124 34.68 -16.49 -1.43
C THR A 124 35.71 -16.32 -2.55
N ARG A 125 35.35 -16.72 -3.78
CA ARG A 125 36.25 -16.60 -4.94
C ARG A 125 36.32 -15.17 -5.44
N CYS A 126 37.31 -14.41 -5.01
CA CYS A 126 37.31 -12.98 -5.30
C CYS A 126 37.77 -12.62 -6.72
N VAL A 127 37.17 -11.57 -7.28
CA VAL A 127 37.48 -10.92 -8.55
C VAL A 127 38.06 -9.56 -8.25
N TRP A 128 39.23 -9.28 -8.80
CA TRP A 128 39.90 -7.98 -8.76
C TRP A 128 39.30 -7.06 -9.83
N ARG A 129 38.56 -6.04 -9.42
CA ARG A 129 37.92 -5.10 -10.33
C ARG A 129 38.01 -3.65 -9.85
N ARG A 130 37.88 -2.70 -10.78
CA ARG A 130 37.70 -1.28 -10.48
C ARG A 130 36.28 -1.02 -9.99
N ARG A 131 36.06 0.14 -9.37
CA ARG A 131 34.72 0.62 -9.02
C ARG A 131 33.87 0.70 -10.32
N ASN A 132 32.63 0.24 -10.25
CA ASN A 132 31.64 0.22 -11.34
C ASN A 132 31.89 -0.74 -12.51
N ALA A 133 32.93 -1.59 -12.47
CA ALA A 133 33.16 -2.64 -13.47
C ALA A 133 32.50 -3.98 -13.09
N ALA A 134 31.38 -3.95 -12.36
CA ALA A 134 30.82 -5.16 -11.75
C ALA A 134 30.14 -6.10 -12.77
N TYR A 135 29.60 -5.53 -13.84
CA TYR A 135 28.82 -6.21 -14.87
C TYR A 135 29.62 -6.51 -16.15
N ASP A 136 30.90 -6.10 -16.18
CA ASP A 136 31.83 -6.47 -17.23
C ASP A 136 31.87 -8.00 -17.34
N SER A 137 31.72 -8.55 -18.54
CA SER A 137 31.59 -10.00 -18.77
C SER A 137 32.79 -10.82 -18.24
N LYS A 138 33.98 -10.21 -18.20
CA LYS A 138 35.20 -10.76 -17.59
C LYS A 138 35.15 -10.87 -16.05
N ASN A 139 34.22 -10.14 -15.43
CA ASN A 139 33.98 -10.05 -13.99
C ASN A 139 32.68 -10.75 -13.54
N THR A 140 31.90 -11.34 -14.46
CA THR A 140 30.63 -12.06 -14.20
C THR A 140 30.69 -13.53 -14.67
N VAL A 141 29.66 -14.32 -14.31
CA VAL A 141 29.41 -15.67 -14.85
C VAL A 141 27.95 -15.71 -15.31
N PRO A 142 27.63 -16.02 -16.58
CA PRO A 142 26.24 -16.03 -17.06
C PRO A 142 25.46 -17.29 -16.61
N THR A 143 24.18 -17.14 -16.24
CA THR A 143 23.22 -18.23 -15.90
C THR A 143 21.79 -17.93 -16.41
N ILE A 144 20.99 -18.97 -16.76
CA ILE A 144 19.59 -18.92 -17.25
C ILE A 144 18.76 -20.04 -16.57
N LYS A 145 17.45 -19.85 -16.31
CA LYS A 145 16.52 -20.91 -15.81
C LYS A 145 15.08 -20.80 -16.37
N HIS A 146 14.49 -21.89 -16.90
CA HIS A 146 13.10 -22.36 -16.63
C HIS A 146 12.72 -23.72 -17.32
N GLY A 147 11.88 -24.54 -16.65
CA GLY A 147 10.76 -25.29 -17.26
C GLY A 147 10.96 -26.71 -17.85
N GLY A 148 10.96 -27.75 -17.01
CA GLY A 148 10.25 -29.03 -17.22
C GLY A 148 10.69 -30.06 -18.29
N GLN A 149 11.16 -29.68 -19.48
CA GLN A 149 11.73 -30.61 -20.46
C GLN A 149 12.88 -29.95 -21.24
N LEU A 150 14.00 -30.66 -21.36
CA LEU A 150 15.22 -30.15 -22.02
C LEU A 150 15.09 -30.26 -23.54
N HIS A 151 14.98 -29.12 -24.22
CA HIS A 151 14.96 -29.05 -25.69
C HIS A 151 16.30 -28.52 -26.23
N ARG A 152 16.93 -29.25 -27.15
CA ARG A 152 18.25 -28.90 -27.71
C ARG A 152 18.10 -28.23 -29.08
N THR A 153 18.27 -26.92 -29.14
CA THR A 153 18.31 -26.17 -30.41
C THR A 153 19.74 -26.11 -30.97
N LYS A 154 19.88 -26.22 -32.30
CA LYS A 154 21.20 -26.19 -32.97
C LYS A 154 21.71 -24.78 -33.30
N ASP A 155 20.82 -23.78 -33.29
CA ASP A 155 21.10 -22.39 -33.67
C ASP A 155 20.70 -21.38 -32.57
N ARG A 156 21.11 -20.11 -32.75
CA ARG A 156 20.89 -19.02 -31.79
C ARG A 156 19.40 -18.68 -31.70
N MET A 157 18.84 -18.88 -30.52
CA MET A 157 17.40 -18.75 -30.24
C MET A 157 16.91 -17.31 -30.44
N ASP A 158 15.85 -17.15 -31.23
CA ASP A 158 15.13 -15.89 -31.44
C ASP A 158 13.67 -15.97 -30.93
N GLY A 159 12.96 -14.84 -31.00
CA GLY A 159 11.59 -14.74 -30.50
C GLY A 159 10.62 -15.71 -31.18
N ALA A 160 10.78 -15.95 -32.49
CA ALA A 160 9.90 -16.85 -33.23
C ALA A 160 10.19 -18.32 -32.85
N MET A 161 11.46 -18.69 -32.73
CA MET A 161 11.88 -20.03 -32.27
C MET A 161 11.43 -20.30 -30.83
N TYR A 162 11.48 -19.29 -29.96
CA TYR A 162 11.02 -19.42 -28.58
C TYR A 162 9.50 -19.64 -28.51
N HIS A 163 8.72 -18.88 -29.29
CA HIS A 163 7.27 -19.08 -29.39
C HIS A 163 6.90 -20.43 -30.02
N GLN A 164 7.68 -20.91 -30.98
CA GLN A 164 7.48 -22.24 -31.58
C GLN A 164 7.77 -23.37 -30.57
N VAL A 165 8.88 -23.30 -29.83
CA VAL A 165 9.21 -24.28 -28.78
C VAL A 165 8.15 -24.26 -27.67
N LEU A 166 7.62 -23.09 -27.31
CA LEU A 166 6.49 -22.99 -26.38
C LEU A 166 5.22 -23.63 -26.95
N GLY A 167 4.86 -23.34 -28.20
CA GLY A 167 3.66 -23.88 -28.85
C GLY A 167 3.69 -25.41 -29.00
N GLU A 168 4.86 -25.98 -29.32
CA GLU A 168 5.04 -27.41 -29.52
C GLU A 168 5.07 -28.21 -28.19
N ASN A 169 5.47 -27.58 -27.07
CA ASN A 169 5.71 -28.30 -25.81
C ASN A 169 4.71 -27.95 -24.68
N LEU A 170 3.99 -26.83 -24.73
CA LEU A 170 3.00 -26.50 -23.69
C LEU A 170 1.83 -27.49 -23.63
N LEU A 171 1.30 -27.85 -24.81
CA LEU A 171 0.09 -28.68 -24.93
C LEU A 171 0.32 -30.15 -24.53
N PRO A 172 1.43 -30.80 -24.92
CA PRO A 172 1.77 -32.14 -24.44
C PRO A 172 1.99 -32.20 -22.93
N SER A 173 2.67 -31.21 -22.34
CA SER A 173 2.91 -31.15 -20.89
C SER A 173 1.62 -30.92 -20.08
N ALA A 174 0.69 -30.10 -20.59
CA ALA A 174 -0.63 -29.92 -19.97
C ALA A 174 -1.51 -31.19 -20.02
N ARG A 175 -1.38 -32.00 -21.09
CA ARG A 175 -2.06 -33.30 -21.22
C ARG A 175 -1.48 -34.39 -20.31
N LEU A 176 -0.16 -34.42 -20.12
CA LEU A 176 0.53 -35.38 -19.24
C LEU A 176 0.17 -35.19 -17.76
N LEU A 177 -0.08 -33.95 -17.34
CA LEU A 177 -0.48 -33.60 -15.98
C LEU A 177 -1.97 -33.86 -15.66
N LYS A 178 -2.72 -34.50 -16.59
CA LYS A 178 -4.16 -34.84 -16.46
C LYS A 178 -5.02 -33.69 -15.91
N MET A 179 -4.73 -32.46 -16.31
CA MET A 179 -5.62 -31.34 -16.09
C MET A 179 -6.86 -31.53 -16.98
N GLY A 180 -7.93 -32.08 -16.42
CA GLY A 180 -9.17 -32.36 -17.15
C GLY A 180 -9.93 -31.10 -17.53
N GLY A 181 -10.31 -30.97 -18.81
CA GLY A 181 -11.32 -30.00 -19.27
C GLY A 181 -11.01 -29.26 -20.58
N VAL A 182 -11.21 -29.95 -21.70
CA VAL A 182 -11.57 -29.47 -23.06
C VAL A 182 -10.99 -28.14 -23.57
N TRP A 183 -9.96 -28.24 -24.41
CA TRP A 183 -9.70 -27.30 -25.51
C TRP A 183 -9.99 -28.02 -26.83
N ASN A 184 -11.08 -27.63 -27.50
CA ASN A 184 -11.35 -28.04 -28.88
C ASN A 184 -11.05 -26.86 -29.81
N SER A 185 -10.06 -27.05 -30.68
CA SER A 185 -9.88 -26.27 -31.90
C SER A 185 -10.81 -26.81 -32.99
N PHE A 186 -11.52 -25.96 -33.70
CA PHE A 186 -11.93 -26.26 -35.08
C PHE A 186 -11.79 -25.01 -35.94
N SER A 187 -11.09 -25.18 -37.06
CA SER A 187 -10.99 -24.19 -38.13
C SER A 187 -12.03 -24.45 -39.21
N SER A 188 -12.69 -23.38 -39.62
CA SER A 188 -12.96 -23.00 -41.03
C SER A 188 -14.13 -23.61 -41.82
N HIS A 189 -14.74 -22.69 -42.59
CA HIS A 189 -15.49 -22.80 -43.85
C HIS A 189 -17.04 -22.80 -43.85
N ASN A 190 -17.54 -21.63 -44.32
CA ASN A 190 -18.51 -21.37 -45.40
C ASN A 190 -20.03 -21.60 -45.25
N ASN A 191 -20.72 -20.46 -45.51
CA ASN A 191 -21.80 -20.23 -46.48
C ASN A 191 -23.25 -19.97 -46.01
N TRP A 192 -23.67 -18.71 -46.26
CA TRP A 192 -24.88 -18.22 -46.95
C TRP A 192 -26.30 -18.52 -46.42
N SER A 193 -27.00 -17.42 -46.12
CA SER A 193 -28.34 -16.97 -46.61
C SER A 193 -29.13 -16.29 -45.47
N LEU A 194 -29.30 -14.96 -45.49
CA LEU A 194 -30.46 -14.21 -46.04
C LEU A 194 -31.81 -14.68 -45.47
N PHE A 195 -32.49 -13.83 -44.66
CA PHE A 195 -33.83 -13.30 -44.96
C PHE A 195 -34.31 -12.26 -43.90
N TRP A 196 -34.64 -11.08 -44.42
CA TRP A 196 -35.54 -9.99 -44.00
C TRP A 196 -36.63 -10.30 -42.93
N ILE A 197 -37.07 -9.35 -42.08
CA ILE A 197 -38.10 -8.33 -42.41
C ILE A 197 -38.25 -7.23 -41.31
N ARG A 198 -38.27 -5.97 -41.80
CA ARG A 198 -39.00 -4.73 -41.43
C ARG A 198 -38.88 -3.99 -40.07
N ARG A 199 -38.32 -2.78 -40.22
CA ARG A 199 -38.85 -1.45 -39.80
C ARG A 199 -40.36 -1.40 -39.52
N ILE A 200 -40.72 -0.75 -38.41
CA ILE A 200 -41.80 0.26 -38.38
C ILE A 200 -41.22 1.54 -37.78
N SER A 201 -41.30 2.61 -38.56
CA SER A 201 -41.15 4.01 -38.13
C SER A 201 -42.53 4.65 -38.24
N HIS A 202 -42.89 5.49 -37.25
CA HIS A 202 -43.65 6.76 -37.34
C HIS A 202 -44.24 7.05 -35.94
N MET A 203 -43.76 8.08 -35.26
CA MET A 203 -44.27 9.47 -35.29
C MET A 203 -45.71 9.62 -34.80
N ALA A 204 -45.79 10.25 -33.62
CA ALA A 204 -46.55 11.46 -33.32
C ALA A 204 -47.97 11.36 -32.75
N LEU A 205 -48.18 12.21 -31.71
CA LEU A 205 -49.41 12.85 -31.26
C LEU A 205 -50.41 11.96 -30.48
N CYS A 206 -51.17 12.41 -29.49
CA CYS A 206 -51.15 13.55 -28.57
C CYS A 206 -52.37 13.33 -27.65
N LYS A 207 -52.26 13.78 -26.39
CA LYS A 207 -53.34 14.29 -25.51
C LYS A 207 -54.31 13.31 -24.82
N PHE A 208 -54.64 13.73 -23.58
CA PHE A 208 -55.66 13.27 -22.61
C PHE A 208 -55.20 12.13 -21.69
N PHE A 209 -55.23 12.20 -20.35
CA PHE A 209 -55.87 13.10 -19.38
C PHE A 209 -55.06 12.99 -18.04
N PRO A 210 -55.10 13.98 -17.13
CA PRO A 210 -54.28 14.05 -15.93
C PRO A 210 -54.93 13.25 -14.78
N LEU A 211 -54.29 12.16 -14.36
CA LEU A 211 -54.67 11.43 -13.15
C LEU A 211 -53.50 10.60 -12.56
N VAL A 212 -52.27 11.12 -12.68
CA VAL A 212 -51.06 10.52 -12.05
C VAL A 212 -50.23 11.61 -11.35
N VAL A 213 -50.90 12.54 -10.68
CA VAL A 213 -50.25 13.55 -9.82
C VAL A 213 -50.54 13.33 -8.32
N PHE A 214 -51.38 12.34 -7.98
CA PHE A 214 -51.68 11.96 -6.59
C PHE A 214 -51.12 10.60 -6.14
N VAL A 215 -50.37 9.90 -7.00
CA VAL A 215 -49.65 8.65 -6.63
C VAL A 215 -48.12 8.83 -6.67
N VAL A 216 -47.63 9.99 -7.12
CA VAL A 216 -46.18 10.28 -7.22
C VAL A 216 -45.67 11.16 -6.06
N PHE A 217 -46.54 11.63 -5.17
CA PHE A 217 -46.17 12.39 -3.96
C PHE A 217 -46.22 11.57 -2.64
N ALA A 218 -46.28 10.23 -2.73
CA ALA A 218 -46.19 9.35 -1.57
C ALA A 218 -44.91 8.48 -1.54
N VAL A 219 -43.94 8.70 -2.44
CA VAL A 219 -42.67 7.93 -2.48
C VAL A 219 -41.42 8.83 -2.43
N SER A 220 -41.59 10.14 -2.27
CA SER A 220 -40.49 11.09 -2.08
C SER A 220 -40.67 11.82 -0.74
N GLY A 221 -40.29 11.17 0.36
CA GLY A 221 -40.30 11.76 1.69
C GLY A 221 -40.23 10.76 2.83
N ILE A 222 -39.01 10.40 3.23
CA ILE A 222 -38.60 10.12 4.62
C ILE A 222 -39.47 9.09 5.37
N ILE A 223 -39.28 7.81 5.04
CA ILE A 223 -39.04 6.84 6.12
C ILE A 223 -37.51 6.77 6.18
N GLY A 224 -36.90 7.31 7.23
CA GLY A 224 -35.44 7.27 7.40
C GLY A 224 -34.94 5.84 7.20
N ASP A 225 -33.83 5.66 6.49
CA ASP A 225 -33.19 4.34 6.42
C ASP A 225 -32.76 3.99 7.84
N THR A 226 -33.54 3.13 8.50
CA THR A 226 -33.33 2.76 9.90
C THR A 226 -31.92 2.19 10.12
N LEU A 227 -31.32 1.59 9.07
CA LEU A 227 -29.96 1.10 9.12
C LEU A 227 -28.95 2.27 9.14
N PHE A 228 -29.14 3.28 8.28
CA PHE A 228 -28.34 4.50 8.32
C PHE A 228 -28.39 5.14 9.70
N ASP A 229 -29.58 5.32 10.27
CA ASP A 229 -29.76 5.91 11.61
C ASP A 229 -29.08 5.08 12.71
N CYS A 230 -29.09 3.74 12.59
CA CYS A 230 -28.40 2.84 13.51
C CYS A 230 -26.87 2.99 13.47
N LEU A 231 -26.31 3.29 12.29
CA LEU A 231 -24.88 3.47 12.08
C LEU A 231 -24.38 4.87 12.44
N GLN A 232 -25.27 5.83 12.72
CA GLN A 232 -24.86 7.18 13.11
C GLN A 232 -24.33 7.25 14.55
N ASP A 233 -23.35 8.13 14.75
CA ASP A 233 -22.88 8.48 16.08
C ASP A 233 -23.99 9.16 16.90
N LYS A 234 -24.32 8.60 18.06
CA LYS A 234 -25.35 9.16 18.96
C LYS A 234 -24.99 10.57 19.47
N ASP A 235 -23.71 10.90 19.54
CA ASP A 235 -23.18 12.19 19.99
C ASP A 235 -22.81 13.14 18.82
N TYR A 236 -23.15 12.80 17.57
CA TYR A 236 -22.75 13.60 16.39
C TYR A 236 -23.15 15.08 16.50
N SER A 237 -24.38 15.36 16.93
CA SER A 237 -24.89 16.73 17.13
C SER A 237 -24.11 17.50 18.19
N GLU A 238 -23.64 16.83 19.23
CA GLU A 238 -22.79 17.45 20.25
C GLU A 238 -21.41 17.79 19.68
N LEU A 239 -20.80 16.87 18.94
CA LEU A 239 -19.51 17.07 18.29
C LEU A 239 -19.57 18.20 17.25
N LEU A 240 -20.64 18.26 16.47
CA LEU A 240 -20.87 19.37 15.54
C LEU A 240 -21.01 20.71 16.27
N ASN A 241 -21.74 20.74 17.39
CA ASN A 241 -21.85 21.95 18.21
C ASN A 241 -20.51 22.37 18.83
N ILE A 242 -19.64 21.42 19.20
CA ILE A 242 -18.26 21.70 19.60
C ILE A 242 -17.49 22.34 18.44
N VAL A 243 -17.61 21.80 17.23
CA VAL A 243 -16.96 22.40 16.05
C VAL A 243 -17.43 23.82 15.83
N ASP A 244 -18.73 24.07 16.00
CA ASP A 244 -19.34 25.37 15.77
C ASP A 244 -18.99 26.42 16.84
N LYS A 245 -18.94 26.03 18.12
CA LYS A 245 -18.78 26.97 19.25
C LYS A 245 -17.43 26.91 19.96
N GLY A 246 -16.62 25.90 19.68
CA GLY A 246 -15.45 25.57 20.47
C GLY A 246 -15.81 24.90 21.80
N PHE A 247 -14.79 24.53 22.57
CA PHE A 247 -14.98 24.13 23.96
C PHE A 247 -15.24 25.36 24.85
N SER A 248 -15.91 25.13 25.98
CA SER A 248 -15.93 26.13 27.06
C SER A 248 -14.48 26.44 27.50
N PRO A 249 -14.10 27.72 27.62
CA PRO A 249 -12.76 28.09 28.08
C PRO A 249 -12.44 27.45 29.42
N THR A 250 -11.25 26.87 29.54
CA THR A 250 -10.81 26.23 30.78
C THR A 250 -10.50 27.28 31.85
N LYS A 251 -10.89 26.99 33.09
CA LYS A 251 -10.48 27.77 34.27
C LYS A 251 -9.14 27.29 34.83
N THR A 252 -8.70 26.11 34.42
CA THR A 252 -7.46 25.46 34.86
C THR A 252 -6.68 25.02 33.63
N PRO A 253 -5.91 25.94 33.01
CA PRO A 253 -5.02 25.62 31.89
C PRO A 253 -4.13 24.41 32.22
N ARG A 254 -3.92 23.55 31.22
CA ARG A 254 -3.12 22.32 31.33
C ARG A 254 -2.09 22.29 30.25
N HIS A 255 -0.97 21.64 30.52
CA HIS A 255 0.03 21.31 29.54
C HIS A 255 -0.30 19.94 28.93
N VAL A 256 -0.56 19.88 27.62
CA VAL A 256 -0.96 18.67 26.91
C VAL A 256 0.03 18.38 25.78
N ALA A 257 0.63 17.18 25.80
CA ALA A 257 1.39 16.69 24.66
C ALA A 257 0.51 15.86 23.72
N ILE A 258 0.50 16.20 22.44
CA ILE A 258 -0.20 15.47 21.38
C ILE A 258 0.83 14.74 20.53
N ILE A 259 0.67 13.41 20.41
CA ILE A 259 1.61 12.56 19.68
C ILE A 259 1.02 12.22 18.32
N GLY A 260 1.58 12.80 17.26
CA GLY A 260 1.14 12.68 15.87
C GLY A 260 0.56 13.98 15.31
N GLY A 261 1.09 14.43 14.17
CA GLY A 261 0.66 15.58 13.38
C GLY A 261 -0.36 15.24 12.30
N GLY A 262 -1.15 14.17 12.48
CA GLY A 262 -2.27 13.83 11.59
C GLY A 262 -3.52 14.66 11.88
N MET A 263 -4.61 14.41 11.13
CA MET A 263 -5.87 15.13 11.31
C MET A 263 -6.45 15.04 12.73
N SER A 264 -6.33 13.89 13.40
CA SER A 264 -6.74 13.74 14.80
C SER A 264 -5.91 14.64 15.73
N GLY A 265 -4.59 14.61 15.61
CA GLY A 265 -3.69 15.44 16.42
C GLY A 265 -3.88 16.94 16.20
N LEU A 266 -3.97 17.38 14.95
CA LEU A 266 -4.20 18.79 14.60
C LEU A 266 -5.57 19.29 15.08
N THR A 267 -6.61 18.46 14.96
CA THR A 267 -7.94 18.80 15.47
C THR A 267 -7.90 18.95 16.98
N ALA A 268 -7.36 17.97 17.71
CA ALA A 268 -7.25 18.08 19.16
C ALA A 268 -6.41 19.29 19.59
N ALA A 269 -5.29 19.56 18.91
CA ALA A 269 -4.43 20.70 19.20
C ALA A 269 -5.19 22.02 19.09
N ARG A 270 -5.93 22.19 17.99
CA ARG A 270 -6.72 23.41 17.75
C ARG A 270 -7.73 23.65 18.85
N PHE A 271 -8.55 22.65 19.15
CA PHE A 271 -9.65 22.82 20.11
C PHE A 271 -9.16 22.94 21.57
N LEU A 272 -8.06 22.26 21.94
CA LEU A 272 -7.47 22.43 23.27
C LEU A 272 -6.78 23.79 23.42
N GLU A 273 -6.08 24.28 22.39
CA GLU A 273 -5.49 25.62 22.37
C GLU A 273 -6.57 26.70 22.48
N ASP A 274 -7.64 26.62 21.67
CA ASP A 274 -8.76 27.56 21.70
C ASP A 274 -9.47 27.57 23.07
N ALA A 275 -9.47 26.44 23.78
CA ALA A 275 -9.99 26.35 25.14
C ALA A 275 -9.08 26.99 26.20
N GLY A 276 -7.81 27.31 25.87
CA GLY A 276 -6.83 27.93 26.76
C GLY A 276 -5.80 26.97 27.37
N HIS A 277 -5.65 25.75 26.84
CA HIS A 277 -4.59 24.82 27.25
C HIS A 277 -3.26 25.16 26.55
N ASN A 278 -2.14 24.83 27.22
CA ASN A 278 -0.81 24.85 26.61
C ASN A 278 -0.59 23.52 25.87
N VAL A 279 -0.43 23.58 24.54
CA VAL A 279 -0.33 22.40 23.69
C VAL A 279 1.06 22.30 23.06
N ILE A 280 1.64 21.10 23.09
CA ILE A 280 2.81 20.74 22.31
C ILE A 280 2.46 19.54 21.43
N LEU A 281 2.64 19.67 20.12
CA LEU A 281 2.46 18.57 19.18
C LEU A 281 3.82 17.98 18.79
N ILE A 282 3.94 16.66 18.85
CA ILE A 282 5.17 15.93 18.53
C ILE A 282 4.89 14.99 17.36
N GLU A 283 5.55 15.23 16.23
CA GLU A 283 5.38 14.49 14.97
C GLU A 283 6.67 13.81 14.55
N ALA A 284 6.56 12.52 14.21
CA ALA A 284 7.71 11.67 13.90
C ALA A 284 8.33 11.95 12.54
N SER A 285 7.54 12.40 11.57
CA SER A 285 7.97 12.78 10.22
C SER A 285 8.39 14.24 10.13
N ASP A 286 8.90 14.63 8.96
CA ASP A 286 9.25 16.00 8.61
C ASP A 286 8.05 16.82 8.07
N TYR A 287 6.84 16.27 8.11
CA TYR A 287 5.64 16.92 7.57
C TYR A 287 4.40 16.72 8.45
N ILE A 288 3.36 17.51 8.18
CA ILE A 288 2.06 17.48 8.88
C ILE A 288 0.98 16.90 7.95
N GLY A 289 -0.03 16.26 8.52
CA GLY A 289 -1.18 15.68 7.82
C GLY A 289 -1.24 14.16 7.88
N GLY A 290 -0.10 13.50 8.11
CA GLY A 290 -0.01 12.04 8.23
C GLY A 290 -0.46 11.33 6.95
N ARG A 291 -1.64 10.69 7.02
CA ARG A 291 -2.27 10.00 5.86
C ARG A 291 -2.93 10.97 4.88
N VAL A 292 -3.19 12.21 5.28
CA VAL A 292 -3.67 13.27 4.39
C VAL A 292 -2.45 13.91 3.71
N LYS A 293 -2.16 13.47 2.49
CA LYS A 293 -0.93 13.82 1.77
C LYS A 293 -1.20 14.05 0.29
N THR A 294 -0.67 15.15 -0.24
CA THR A 294 -0.81 15.53 -1.65
C THR A 294 0.56 15.64 -2.29
N PHE A 295 0.81 14.91 -3.38
CA PHE A 295 2.00 15.13 -4.19
C PHE A 295 1.77 16.28 -5.18
N ARG A 296 2.82 17.07 -5.47
CA ARG A 296 2.75 18.20 -6.40
C ARG A 296 3.92 18.17 -7.37
N SER A 297 3.62 18.06 -8.66
CA SER A 297 4.58 18.21 -9.75
C SER A 297 4.65 19.68 -10.19
N ARG A 298 5.67 20.40 -9.73
CA ARG A 298 5.88 21.81 -10.16
C ARG A 298 6.27 21.94 -11.63
N THR A 299 6.91 20.91 -12.18
CA THR A 299 7.39 20.90 -13.58
C THR A 299 6.27 20.70 -14.58
N GLU A 300 5.27 19.88 -14.24
CA GLU A 300 4.16 19.57 -15.15
C GLU A 300 2.84 20.28 -14.77
N GLY A 301 2.78 20.91 -13.59
CA GLY A 301 1.64 21.74 -13.17
C GLY A 301 0.45 20.97 -12.63
N TRP A 302 0.63 19.74 -12.15
CA TRP A 302 -0.43 18.90 -11.57
C TRP A 302 -0.14 18.49 -10.12
N TYR A 303 -1.19 18.04 -9.42
CA TYR A 303 -1.11 17.43 -8.10
C TYR A 303 -1.89 16.12 -8.05
N ALA A 304 -1.62 15.29 -7.04
CA ALA A 304 -2.36 14.07 -6.82
C ALA A 304 -2.48 13.74 -5.32
N ASP A 305 -3.69 13.44 -4.87
CA ASP A 305 -3.94 13.04 -3.49
C ASP A 305 -3.60 11.58 -3.25
N LEU A 306 -2.60 11.36 -2.39
CA LEU A 306 -2.03 10.05 -2.12
C LEU A 306 -2.86 9.25 -1.11
N GLY A 307 -3.70 9.92 -0.33
CA GLY A 307 -4.58 9.33 0.68
C GLY A 307 -6.06 9.64 0.40
N PRO A 308 -6.71 10.49 1.20
CA PRO A 308 -8.12 10.89 0.97
C PRO A 308 -8.31 11.56 -0.37
N MET A 309 -9.48 11.37 -1.00
CA MET A 309 -9.79 12.00 -2.30
C MET A 309 -11.23 12.52 -2.41
N ARG A 310 -12.09 12.24 -1.42
CA ARG A 310 -13.50 12.65 -1.43
C ARG A 310 -14.04 12.82 -0.01
N ILE A 311 -15.05 13.67 0.13
CA ILE A 311 -15.77 14.02 1.35
C ILE A 311 -17.27 13.89 1.06
N PRO A 312 -17.99 12.94 1.69
CA PRO A 312 -19.44 12.84 1.57
C PRO A 312 -20.16 14.09 2.10
N SER A 313 -21.27 14.49 1.47
CA SER A 313 -22.02 15.71 1.83
C SER A 313 -22.62 15.70 3.24
N TYR A 314 -22.83 14.51 3.83
CA TYR A 314 -23.33 14.37 5.19
C TYR A 314 -22.24 14.48 6.26
N GLN A 315 -20.94 14.51 5.89
CA GLN A 315 -19.82 14.72 6.82
C GLN A 315 -19.71 16.21 7.22
N ARG A 316 -20.68 16.66 8.00
CA ARG A 316 -20.89 18.06 8.40
C ARG A 316 -19.82 18.61 9.33
N ILE A 317 -19.15 17.78 10.13
CA ILE A 317 -18.07 18.23 11.01
C ILE A 317 -16.87 18.69 10.15
N LEU A 318 -16.46 17.87 9.19
CA LEU A 318 -15.37 18.21 8.28
C LEU A 318 -15.76 19.39 7.38
N LEU A 319 -16.97 19.39 6.82
CA LEU A 319 -17.44 20.47 5.95
C LEU A 319 -17.61 21.81 6.70
N SER A 320 -18.15 21.81 7.92
CA SER A 320 -18.21 23.01 8.78
C SER A 320 -16.81 23.55 9.07
N PHE A 321 -15.87 22.66 9.38
CA PHE A 321 -14.51 23.05 9.68
C PHE A 321 -13.76 23.61 8.46
N ALA A 322 -13.91 22.98 7.28
CA ALA A 322 -13.37 23.49 6.02
C ALA A 322 -13.95 24.87 5.68
N SER A 323 -15.26 25.06 5.87
CA SER A 323 -15.95 26.34 5.65
C SER A 323 -15.40 27.45 6.57
N LYS A 324 -15.24 27.16 7.86
CA LYS A 324 -14.65 28.11 8.83
C LYS A 324 -13.22 28.52 8.49
N LEU A 325 -12.43 27.60 7.96
CA LEU A 325 -11.07 27.84 7.50
C LEU A 325 -11.02 28.44 6.07
N GLN A 326 -12.17 28.69 5.45
CA GLN A 326 -12.31 29.21 4.09
C GLN A 326 -11.57 28.36 3.05
N ILE A 327 -11.55 27.05 3.24
CA ILE A 327 -10.91 26.11 2.33
C ILE A 327 -11.86 25.82 1.17
N PRO A 328 -11.47 26.12 -0.08
CA PRO A 328 -12.33 25.89 -1.23
C PRO A 328 -12.50 24.40 -1.53
N LEU A 329 -13.73 24.00 -1.85
CA LEU A 329 -14.11 22.63 -2.22
C LEU A 329 -14.66 22.61 -3.65
N ASN A 330 -14.39 21.52 -4.37
CA ASN A 330 -15.01 21.20 -5.66
C ASN A 330 -15.91 19.97 -5.51
N HIS A 331 -16.85 19.77 -6.44
CA HIS A 331 -17.57 18.50 -6.51
C HIS A 331 -16.63 17.38 -6.98
N PHE A 332 -16.70 16.24 -6.30
CA PHE A 332 -16.08 14.99 -6.74
C PHE A 332 -17.12 14.16 -7.48
N ILE A 333 -16.88 13.90 -8.76
CA ILE A 333 -17.78 13.16 -9.64
C ILE A 333 -17.52 11.67 -9.41
N GLN A 334 -18.47 11.00 -8.76
CA GLN A 334 -18.34 9.61 -8.34
C GLN A 334 -18.42 8.63 -9.50
N ASP A 335 -19.27 8.92 -10.48
CA ASP A 335 -19.55 8.09 -11.64
C ASP A 335 -19.75 8.97 -12.88
N ASP A 336 -19.33 8.46 -14.03
CA ASP A 336 -19.49 9.09 -15.33
C ASP A 336 -19.87 7.99 -16.34
N ILE A 337 -20.97 8.18 -17.05
CA ILE A 337 -21.52 7.18 -17.96
C ILE A 337 -20.59 6.84 -19.14
N ASN A 338 -19.62 7.72 -19.43
CA ASN A 338 -18.63 7.53 -20.50
C ASN A 338 -17.41 6.73 -20.06
N THR A 339 -17.32 6.31 -18.80
CA THR A 339 -16.23 5.44 -18.33
C THR A 339 -16.42 3.99 -18.81
N TYR A 340 -15.52 3.10 -18.40
CA TYR A 340 -15.45 1.74 -18.93
C TYR A 340 -15.52 0.68 -17.83
N TYR A 341 -16.06 -0.47 -18.22
CA TYR A 341 -15.88 -1.76 -17.57
C TYR A 341 -14.99 -2.62 -18.48
N LEU A 342 -13.92 -3.21 -17.92
CA LEU A 342 -13.13 -4.26 -18.55
C LEU A 342 -13.05 -5.46 -17.61
N VAL A 343 -14.03 -6.35 -17.69
CA VAL A 343 -14.15 -7.54 -16.82
C VAL A 343 -14.54 -8.75 -17.64
N ASN A 344 -14.09 -9.95 -17.26
CA ASN A 344 -14.35 -11.20 -18.01
C ASN A 344 -13.91 -11.14 -19.49
N GLY A 345 -12.97 -10.25 -19.83
CA GLY A 345 -12.58 -9.99 -21.22
C GLY A 345 -13.55 -9.12 -22.02
N GLU A 346 -14.65 -8.67 -21.41
CA GLU A 346 -15.62 -7.76 -22.02
C GLU A 346 -15.27 -6.31 -21.73
N LEU A 347 -15.06 -5.52 -22.79
CA LEU A 347 -14.86 -4.06 -22.70
C LEU A 347 -16.18 -3.36 -23.05
N GLN A 348 -16.80 -2.72 -22.07
CA GLN A 348 -18.11 -2.06 -22.22
C GLN A 348 -18.08 -0.65 -21.64
N LYS A 349 -18.85 0.28 -22.21
CA LYS A 349 -19.09 1.59 -21.61
C LYS A 349 -20.04 1.46 -20.43
N THR A 350 -19.90 2.35 -19.44
CA THR A 350 -20.75 2.38 -18.24
C THR A 350 -22.23 2.51 -18.60
N TYR A 351 -22.60 3.39 -19.53
CA TYR A 351 -24.01 3.48 -19.98
C TYR A 351 -24.55 2.15 -20.57
N THR A 352 -23.71 1.32 -21.18
CA THR A 352 -24.14 0.03 -21.72
C THR A 352 -24.44 -0.95 -20.58
N VAL A 353 -23.58 -0.96 -19.56
CA VAL A 353 -23.71 -1.82 -18.38
C VAL A 353 -24.90 -1.42 -17.52
N GLU A 354 -25.13 -0.11 -17.33
CA GLU A 354 -26.30 0.39 -16.59
C GLU A 354 -27.62 -0.01 -17.26
N ASN A 355 -27.67 0.02 -18.60
CA ASN A 355 -28.84 -0.39 -19.37
C ASN A 355 -29.04 -1.92 -19.38
N ASN A 356 -27.95 -2.69 -19.41
CA ASN A 356 -28.00 -4.14 -19.38
C ASN A 356 -26.74 -4.72 -18.71
N PRO A 357 -26.79 -5.09 -17.42
CA PRO A 357 -25.61 -5.62 -16.72
C PRO A 357 -25.16 -7.00 -17.21
N ASP A 358 -26.02 -7.75 -17.91
CA ASP A 358 -25.69 -9.09 -18.40
C ASP A 358 -24.61 -9.07 -19.51
N VAL A 359 -24.34 -7.91 -20.12
CA VAL A 359 -23.24 -7.72 -21.09
C VAL A 359 -21.87 -8.01 -20.49
N LEU A 360 -21.74 -8.01 -19.16
CA LEU A 360 -20.50 -8.34 -18.46
C LEU A 360 -20.26 -9.85 -18.32
N ASN A 361 -21.18 -10.68 -18.82
CA ASN A 361 -21.02 -12.13 -18.98
C ASN A 361 -20.71 -12.90 -17.68
N TYR A 362 -21.39 -12.56 -16.58
CA TYR A 362 -21.33 -13.35 -15.34
C TYR A 362 -22.33 -14.51 -15.37
N THR A 363 -21.92 -15.69 -14.89
CA THR A 363 -22.82 -16.85 -14.74
C THR A 363 -23.69 -16.71 -13.50
N LEU A 364 -24.91 -16.20 -13.67
CA LEU A 364 -25.87 -15.89 -12.61
C LEU A 364 -27.03 -16.89 -12.56
N TYR A 365 -27.71 -16.98 -11.40
CA TYR A 365 -29.02 -17.63 -11.34
C TYR A 365 -30.06 -16.81 -12.12
N ASP A 366 -31.15 -17.46 -12.58
CA ASP A 366 -32.18 -16.76 -13.36
C ASP A 366 -32.82 -15.59 -12.59
N ARG A 367 -32.94 -15.69 -11.25
CA ARG A 367 -33.44 -14.62 -10.38
C ARG A 367 -32.47 -13.45 -10.17
N GLU A 368 -31.23 -13.60 -10.61
CA GLU A 368 -30.13 -12.62 -10.45
C GLU A 368 -29.82 -11.88 -11.76
N LYS A 369 -30.14 -12.47 -12.92
CA LYS A 369 -29.94 -11.86 -14.25
C LYS A 369 -30.66 -10.52 -14.37
N GLY A 370 -30.05 -9.60 -15.11
CA GLY A 370 -30.56 -8.25 -15.32
C GLY A 370 -30.41 -7.31 -14.11
N LYS A 371 -29.79 -7.77 -13.01
CA LYS A 371 -29.52 -6.93 -11.82
C LYS A 371 -28.07 -6.47 -11.80
N THR A 372 -27.85 -5.24 -11.36
CA THR A 372 -26.49 -4.72 -11.14
C THR A 372 -25.86 -5.33 -9.89
N ALA A 373 -24.54 -5.22 -9.75
CA ALA A 373 -23.84 -5.67 -8.55
C ALA A 373 -24.38 -5.00 -7.28
N ALA A 374 -24.63 -3.69 -7.34
CA ALA A 374 -25.20 -2.91 -6.23
C ALA A 374 -26.60 -3.40 -5.84
N GLN A 375 -27.44 -3.71 -6.82
CA GLN A 375 -28.78 -4.27 -6.57
C GLN A 375 -28.71 -5.65 -5.92
N LEU A 376 -27.83 -6.54 -6.41
CA LEU A 376 -27.62 -7.87 -5.83
C LEU A 376 -27.15 -7.78 -4.37
N TYR A 377 -26.20 -6.90 -4.09
CA TYR A 377 -25.69 -6.68 -2.74
C TYR A 377 -26.75 -6.09 -1.81
N SER A 378 -27.42 -5.01 -2.23
CA SER A 378 -28.44 -4.36 -1.42
C SER A 378 -29.61 -5.29 -1.09
N GLN A 379 -30.00 -6.17 -2.02
CA GLN A 379 -31.02 -7.20 -1.79
C GLN A 379 -30.56 -8.26 -0.79
N ALA A 380 -29.29 -8.68 -0.87
CA ALA A 380 -28.73 -9.62 0.11
C ALA A 380 -28.77 -9.05 1.54
N LEU A 381 -28.64 -7.74 1.71
CA LEU A 381 -28.72 -7.06 3.02
C LEU A 381 -30.14 -6.88 3.57
N TRP A 382 -31.22 -7.30 2.88
CA TRP A 382 -32.58 -7.13 3.41
C TRP A 382 -32.77 -7.84 4.75
N LYS A 383 -32.14 -9.00 4.95
CA LYS A 383 -32.18 -9.71 6.23
C LYS A 383 -31.57 -8.88 7.38
N VAL A 384 -30.51 -8.12 7.13
CA VAL A 384 -29.95 -7.20 8.15
C VAL A 384 -30.99 -6.18 8.59
N ARG A 385 -31.74 -5.62 7.63
CA ARG A 385 -32.78 -4.61 7.89
C ARG A 385 -33.99 -5.20 8.62
N ASP A 386 -34.37 -6.44 8.29
CA ASP A 386 -35.44 -7.15 8.99
C ASP A 386 -35.04 -7.48 10.43
N ASP A 387 -33.82 -8.00 10.63
CA ASP A 387 -33.28 -8.28 11.95
C ASP A 387 -33.15 -6.97 12.75
N LEU A 388 -32.68 -5.86 12.16
CA LEU A 388 -32.65 -4.55 12.82
C LEU A 388 -34.01 -4.14 13.40
N LYS A 389 -35.09 -4.34 12.64
CA LYS A 389 -36.46 -4.06 13.10
C LYS A 389 -36.90 -5.00 14.21
N ALA A 390 -36.46 -6.26 14.17
CA ALA A 390 -36.87 -7.30 15.10
C ALA A 390 -36.11 -7.28 16.44
N ILE A 391 -34.79 -7.09 16.41
CA ILE A 391 -33.90 -7.21 17.59
C ILE A 391 -33.25 -5.88 18.02
N GLY A 392 -33.44 -4.82 17.22
CA GLY A 392 -32.88 -3.50 17.49
C GLY A 392 -31.40 -3.35 17.10
N CYS A 393 -30.94 -2.10 17.10
CA CYS A 393 -29.63 -1.73 16.57
C CYS A 393 -28.45 -2.43 17.27
N SER A 394 -28.37 -2.38 18.61
CA SER A 394 -27.24 -2.98 19.34
C SER A 394 -27.08 -4.46 19.07
N ALA A 395 -28.17 -5.24 19.20
CA ALA A 395 -28.12 -6.68 18.98
C ALA A 395 -27.88 -7.06 17.50
N MET A 396 -28.33 -6.22 16.56
CA MET A 396 -28.02 -6.39 15.14
C MET A 396 -26.53 -6.18 14.87
N LEU A 397 -25.94 -5.10 15.40
CA LEU A 397 -24.50 -4.82 15.27
C LEU A 397 -23.66 -5.96 15.86
N ASP A 398 -23.99 -6.41 17.08
CA ASP A 398 -23.27 -7.52 17.74
C ASP A 398 -23.37 -8.82 16.95
N LYS A 399 -24.56 -9.13 16.41
CA LYS A 399 -24.78 -10.32 15.59
C LYS A 399 -23.94 -10.28 14.32
N TYR A 400 -24.00 -9.19 13.58
CA TYR A 400 -23.39 -9.12 12.25
C TYR A 400 -21.90 -8.78 12.26
N ASP A 401 -21.36 -8.29 13.39
CA ASP A 401 -19.91 -8.22 13.59
C ASP A 401 -19.25 -9.61 13.58
N SER A 402 -19.99 -10.68 13.86
CA SER A 402 -19.46 -12.05 13.84
C SER A 402 -19.32 -12.65 12.43
N TYR A 403 -19.92 -12.04 11.41
CA TYR A 403 -19.91 -12.54 10.03
C TYR A 403 -18.77 -11.90 9.24
N THR A 404 -18.12 -12.71 8.40
CA THR A 404 -17.41 -12.13 7.25
C THR A 404 -18.41 -11.71 6.16
N VAL A 405 -18.03 -10.74 5.33
CA VAL A 405 -18.87 -10.30 4.20
C VAL A 405 -19.25 -11.47 3.30
N LYS A 406 -18.28 -12.29 2.88
CA LYS A 406 -18.53 -13.41 1.97
C LYS A 406 -19.34 -14.51 2.62
N GLU A 407 -19.09 -14.82 3.89
CA GLU A 407 -19.90 -15.78 4.63
C GLU A 407 -21.37 -15.36 4.67
N TYR A 408 -21.64 -14.08 4.94
CA TYR A 408 -23.00 -13.55 4.94
C TYR A 408 -23.66 -13.66 3.56
N LEU A 409 -22.99 -13.17 2.51
CA LEU A 409 -23.56 -13.18 1.15
C LEU A 409 -23.86 -14.61 0.64
N VAL A 410 -23.06 -15.59 1.07
CA VAL A 410 -23.28 -17.02 0.76
C VAL A 410 -24.42 -17.59 1.60
N LYS A 411 -24.33 -17.51 2.94
CA LYS A 411 -25.21 -18.25 3.85
C LYS A 411 -26.57 -17.58 4.01
N GLU A 412 -26.59 -16.25 4.15
CA GLU A 412 -27.81 -15.46 4.40
C GLU A 412 -28.33 -14.84 3.10
N GLY A 413 -27.45 -14.32 2.26
CA GLY A 413 -27.79 -13.72 0.96
C GLY A 413 -28.17 -14.73 -0.12
N ASN A 414 -27.74 -15.99 0.03
CA ASN A 414 -27.97 -17.09 -0.92
C ASN A 414 -27.57 -16.73 -2.37
N LEU A 415 -26.51 -15.94 -2.54
CA LEU A 415 -26.07 -15.49 -3.87
C LEU A 415 -25.32 -16.59 -4.63
N SER A 416 -25.48 -16.63 -5.95
CA SER A 416 -24.67 -17.50 -6.80
C SER A 416 -23.19 -17.14 -6.73
N ARG A 417 -22.32 -18.09 -7.10
CA ARG A 417 -20.89 -17.80 -7.25
C ARG A 417 -20.61 -16.68 -8.24
N GLY A 418 -21.40 -16.58 -9.32
CA GLY A 418 -21.26 -15.50 -10.30
C GLY A 418 -21.65 -14.14 -9.71
N ALA A 419 -22.72 -14.07 -8.92
CA ALA A 419 -23.13 -12.84 -8.24
C ALA A 419 -22.07 -12.38 -7.23
N LEU A 420 -21.48 -13.32 -6.45
CA LEU A 420 -20.36 -13.02 -5.55
C LEU A 420 -19.14 -12.49 -6.30
N LYS A 421 -18.80 -13.08 -7.45
CA LYS A 421 -17.72 -12.59 -8.30
C LYS A 421 -18.02 -11.17 -8.81
N MET A 422 -19.22 -10.96 -9.35
CA MET A 422 -19.66 -9.67 -9.87
C MET A 422 -19.64 -8.56 -8.80
N ILE A 423 -20.14 -8.85 -7.60
CA ILE A 423 -20.03 -7.97 -6.43
C ILE A 423 -18.57 -7.67 -6.11
N GLY A 424 -17.74 -8.71 -6.04
CA GLY A 424 -16.33 -8.58 -5.71
C GLY A 424 -15.57 -7.71 -6.71
N ASP A 425 -15.84 -7.89 -8.00
CA ASP A 425 -15.18 -7.18 -9.09
C ASP A 425 -15.66 -5.73 -9.24
N ILE A 426 -16.97 -5.49 -9.15
CA ILE A 426 -17.55 -4.18 -9.47
C ILE A 426 -17.59 -3.26 -8.24
N LEU A 427 -17.86 -3.80 -7.05
CA LEU A 427 -18.03 -2.99 -5.83
C LEU A 427 -16.76 -2.92 -4.97
N ASN A 428 -15.63 -3.43 -5.47
CA ASN A 428 -14.36 -3.52 -4.73
C ASN A 428 -14.40 -4.44 -3.49
N GLU A 429 -15.38 -5.34 -3.43
CA GLU A 429 -15.59 -6.21 -2.26
C GLU A 429 -14.65 -7.43 -2.25
N ASN A 430 -14.07 -7.79 -3.39
CA ASN A 430 -13.30 -9.04 -3.52
C ASN A 430 -12.14 -9.11 -2.51
N SER A 431 -11.41 -8.01 -2.37
CA SER A 431 -10.27 -7.89 -1.45
C SER A 431 -10.71 -7.67 0.01
N LEU A 432 -12.00 -7.42 0.26
CA LEU A 432 -12.58 -7.11 1.57
C LEU A 432 -13.47 -8.25 2.10
N PHE A 433 -13.68 -9.31 1.32
CA PHE A 433 -14.63 -10.36 1.64
C PHE A 433 -14.44 -11.09 2.99
N TYR A 434 -13.24 -11.00 3.56
CA TYR A 434 -12.88 -11.60 4.85
C TYR A 434 -13.07 -10.67 6.05
N THR A 435 -13.36 -9.38 5.84
CA THR A 435 -13.57 -8.43 6.93
C THR A 435 -14.95 -8.60 7.56
N SER A 436 -15.18 -7.96 8.70
CA SER A 436 -16.49 -7.91 9.36
C SER A 436 -17.54 -7.35 8.40
N LEU A 437 -18.73 -7.96 8.35
CA LEU A 437 -19.85 -7.44 7.57
C LEU A 437 -20.21 -6.02 7.99
N LEU A 438 -20.02 -5.69 9.28
CA LEU A 438 -20.34 -4.38 9.82
C LEU A 438 -19.55 -3.25 9.13
N GLU A 439 -18.29 -3.49 8.79
CA GLU A 439 -17.48 -2.53 8.04
C GLU A 439 -18.09 -2.23 6.67
N MET A 440 -18.66 -3.24 6.01
CA MET A 440 -19.31 -3.03 4.73
C MET A 440 -20.64 -2.31 4.87
N LEU A 441 -21.39 -2.52 5.97
CA LEU A 441 -22.60 -1.73 6.23
C LEU A 441 -22.27 -0.23 6.33
N TYR A 442 -21.16 0.12 7.00
CA TYR A 442 -20.65 1.50 7.01
C TYR A 442 -20.25 1.98 5.61
N ILE A 443 -19.43 1.21 4.88
CA ILE A 443 -18.98 1.60 3.53
C ILE A 443 -20.15 1.82 2.56
N GLN A 444 -21.18 0.97 2.60
CA GLN A 444 -22.36 1.12 1.75
C GLN A 444 -23.21 2.33 2.13
N SER A 445 -23.30 2.61 3.42
CA SER A 445 -23.91 3.84 3.92
C SER A 445 -23.13 5.07 3.45
N ASP A 446 -21.80 4.98 3.38
CA ASP A 446 -20.93 6.11 3.10
C ASP A 446 -20.68 6.37 1.60
N ILE A 447 -20.67 5.32 0.78
CA ILE A 447 -20.37 5.37 -0.65
C ILE A 447 -21.54 4.77 -1.41
N ASN A 448 -22.41 5.64 -1.92
CA ASN A 448 -23.59 5.27 -2.69
C ASN A 448 -23.95 6.35 -3.72
N ASP A 449 -24.78 5.97 -4.68
CA ASP A 449 -25.16 6.79 -5.84
C ASP A 449 -26.04 8.01 -5.47
N ASN A 450 -26.58 8.05 -4.25
CA ASN A 450 -27.44 9.15 -3.77
C ASN A 450 -26.66 10.21 -2.98
N THR A 451 -25.37 9.98 -2.74
CA THR A 451 -24.54 10.87 -1.94
C THR A 451 -23.70 11.76 -2.84
N GLU A 452 -23.75 13.05 -2.57
CA GLU A 452 -22.85 14.01 -3.19
C GLU A 452 -21.49 13.99 -2.49
N PHE A 453 -20.42 14.08 -3.27
CA PHE A 453 -19.05 14.10 -2.75
C PHE A 453 -18.35 15.40 -3.13
N PHE A 454 -17.44 15.83 -2.27
CA PHE A 454 -16.57 16.97 -2.47
C PHE A 454 -15.10 16.56 -2.42
N GLU A 455 -14.25 17.27 -3.14
CA GLU A 455 -12.79 17.22 -3.00
C GLU A 455 -12.25 18.59 -2.59
N VAL A 456 -11.09 18.61 -1.95
CA VAL A 456 -10.44 19.86 -1.56
C VAL A 456 -9.74 20.46 -2.77
N THR A 457 -10.06 21.72 -3.08
CA THR A 457 -9.39 22.44 -4.17
C THR A 457 -7.91 22.57 -3.84
N ASP A 458 -7.06 22.29 -4.83
CA ASP A 458 -5.60 22.23 -4.68
C ASP A 458 -5.13 21.06 -3.80
N GLY A 459 -5.96 20.06 -3.54
CA GLY A 459 -5.58 18.81 -2.87
C GLY A 459 -5.78 18.81 -1.35
N PHE A 460 -5.99 17.62 -0.80
CA PHE A 460 -6.43 17.40 0.58
C PHE A 460 -5.43 17.85 1.64
N GLU A 461 -4.13 17.93 1.33
CA GLU A 461 -3.10 18.48 2.24
C GLU A 461 -3.37 19.95 2.62
N HIS A 462 -4.19 20.68 1.84
CA HIS A 462 -4.63 22.02 2.19
C HIS A 462 -5.33 22.06 3.56
N LEU A 463 -6.11 21.04 3.93
CA LEU A 463 -6.77 20.93 5.23
C LEU A 463 -5.77 20.94 6.41
N PRO A 464 -4.90 19.94 6.59
CA PRO A 464 -3.96 19.91 7.70
C PRO A 464 -2.99 21.09 7.68
N ARG A 465 -2.59 21.57 6.51
CA ARG A 465 -1.69 22.72 6.38
C ARG A 465 -2.32 24.01 6.92
N THR A 466 -3.58 24.29 6.58
CA THR A 466 -4.27 25.50 7.06
C THR A 466 -4.49 25.44 8.57
N ILE A 467 -4.86 24.27 9.12
CA ILE A 467 -4.96 24.11 10.58
C ILE A 467 -3.61 24.43 11.22
N PHE A 468 -2.54 23.78 10.76
CA PHE A 468 -1.19 23.97 11.29
C PHE A 468 -0.73 25.44 11.25
N GLN A 469 -0.99 26.16 10.16
CA GLN A 469 -0.62 27.57 10.02
C GLN A 469 -1.37 28.50 10.98
N THR A 470 -2.52 28.07 11.50
CA THR A 470 -3.34 28.86 12.44
C THR A 470 -3.13 28.46 13.90
N LEU A 471 -2.32 27.44 14.19
CA LEU A 471 -1.97 27.03 15.54
C LEU A 471 -0.86 27.90 16.12
N ASN A 472 -0.99 28.27 17.39
CA ASN A 472 0.10 28.89 18.16
C ASN A 472 0.91 27.86 18.95
N ALA A 473 0.42 26.62 19.04
CA ALA A 473 1.05 25.50 19.71
C ALA A 473 2.48 25.25 19.18
N THR A 474 3.35 24.80 20.08
CA THR A 474 4.69 24.37 19.67
C THR A 474 4.57 23.03 18.93
N VAL A 475 5.08 22.98 17.69
CA VAL A 475 5.07 21.76 16.88
C VAL A 475 6.50 21.27 16.64
N LEU A 476 6.78 20.07 17.12
CA LEU A 476 8.08 19.42 17.02
C LEU A 476 8.03 18.36 15.92
N LEU A 477 8.51 18.70 14.72
CA LEU A 477 8.71 17.74 13.63
C LEU A 477 9.96 16.89 13.86
N ASN A 478 10.15 15.84 13.05
CA ASN A 478 11.31 14.95 13.10
C ASN A 478 11.54 14.34 14.51
N SER A 479 10.47 14.22 15.29
CA SER A 479 10.51 13.91 16.72
C SER A 479 9.71 12.65 17.00
N LYS A 480 10.39 11.50 17.07
CA LYS A 480 9.72 10.20 17.28
C LYS A 480 9.64 9.87 18.76
N VAL A 481 8.44 9.85 19.34
CA VAL A 481 8.22 9.43 20.73
C VAL A 481 8.66 7.98 20.92
N LYS A 482 9.34 7.71 22.05
CA LYS A 482 9.88 6.40 22.43
C LYS A 482 9.34 5.89 23.76
N LEU A 483 9.05 6.78 24.70
CA LEU A 483 8.58 6.40 26.04
C LEU A 483 7.55 7.42 26.55
N ILE A 484 6.49 6.92 27.16
CA ILE A 484 5.50 7.68 27.93
C ILE A 484 5.47 7.13 29.35
N ASN A 485 5.89 7.95 30.32
CA ASN A 485 5.99 7.57 31.72
C ASN A 485 5.08 8.43 32.61
N GLN A 486 4.11 7.80 33.27
CA GLN A 486 3.17 8.41 34.21
C GLN A 486 3.24 7.84 35.63
N ARG A 487 4.33 7.15 36.00
CA ARG A 487 4.49 6.51 37.33
C ARG A 487 4.42 7.48 38.51
N SER A 488 4.74 8.76 38.30
CA SER A 488 4.64 9.80 39.34
C SER A 488 3.19 10.07 39.77
N GLY A 489 2.20 9.72 38.94
CA GLY A 489 0.77 9.95 39.17
C GLY A 489 0.32 11.42 39.01
N SER A 490 1.22 12.38 39.22
CA SER A 490 0.94 13.81 39.12
C SER A 490 1.12 14.38 37.71
N ASN A 491 2.03 13.81 36.91
CA ASN A 491 2.37 14.28 35.57
C ASN A 491 2.76 13.12 34.65
N VAL A 492 2.96 13.42 33.36
CA VAL A 492 3.43 12.48 32.36
C VAL A 492 4.73 13.02 31.76
N THR A 493 5.75 12.17 31.69
CA THR A 493 7.01 12.47 30.99
C THR A 493 7.05 11.72 29.66
N VAL A 494 7.16 12.47 28.58
CA VAL A 494 7.30 11.98 27.21
C VAL A 494 8.77 12.08 26.80
N THR A 495 9.39 10.95 26.48
CA THR A 495 10.73 10.91 25.88
C THR A 495 10.60 10.69 24.39
N TYR A 496 11.20 11.58 23.59
CA TYR A 496 11.22 11.50 22.14
C TYR A 496 12.64 11.61 21.59
N GLN A 497 12.86 10.99 20.44
CA GLN A 497 14.09 11.06 19.68
C GLN A 497 13.99 12.19 18.66
N ASP A 498 14.82 13.22 18.82
CA ASP A 498 14.84 14.41 17.95
C ASP A 498 15.92 14.27 16.87
N TRP A 499 15.49 14.02 15.63
CA TRP A 499 16.40 13.89 14.49
C TRP A 499 16.92 15.24 13.97
N SER A 500 16.32 16.35 14.39
CA SER A 500 16.84 17.69 14.12
C SER A 500 18.15 17.95 14.89
N HIS A 501 18.32 17.28 16.05
CA HIS A 501 19.49 17.39 16.92
C HIS A 501 20.20 16.04 17.10
N SER A 502 20.67 15.45 15.99
CA SER A 502 21.50 14.23 15.97
C SER A 502 20.85 12.94 16.52
N GLY A 503 19.53 12.93 16.70
CA GLY A 503 18.81 11.77 17.24
C GLY A 503 18.93 11.64 18.76
N SER A 504 19.20 12.74 19.49
CA SER A 504 19.25 12.75 20.95
C SER A 504 17.87 12.45 21.56
N LEU A 505 17.87 11.79 22.72
CA LEU A 505 16.65 11.61 23.51
C LEU A 505 16.39 12.85 24.36
N THR A 506 15.21 13.44 24.19
CA THR A 506 14.74 14.62 24.91
C THR A 506 13.50 14.27 25.73
N ASN A 507 13.41 14.82 26.94
CA ASN A 507 12.26 14.63 27.83
C ASN A 507 11.38 15.89 27.86
N LEU A 508 10.08 15.68 27.88
CA LEU A 508 9.06 16.72 28.05
C LEU A 508 8.09 16.26 29.14
N THR A 509 7.86 17.10 30.16
CA THR A 509 6.87 16.81 31.21
C THR A 509 5.62 17.64 31.01
N VAL A 510 4.46 16.98 30.99
CA VAL A 510 3.13 17.53 30.73
C VAL A 510 2.10 16.98 31.72
N ASP A 511 0.90 17.57 31.78
CA ASP A 511 -0.19 17.09 32.63
C ASP A 511 -0.91 15.89 32.03
N TYR A 512 -1.08 15.89 30.70
CA TYR A 512 -1.77 14.85 29.92
C TYR A 512 -1.07 14.59 28.59
N VAL A 513 -1.22 13.36 28.09
CA VAL A 513 -0.78 12.96 26.76
C VAL A 513 -1.98 12.48 25.96
N LEU A 514 -2.10 12.93 24.72
CA LEU A 514 -3.04 12.40 23.74
C LEU A 514 -2.27 11.71 22.61
N VAL A 515 -2.37 10.38 22.54
CA VAL A 515 -1.78 9.58 21.47
C VAL A 515 -2.73 9.57 20.28
N THR A 516 -2.27 10.12 19.15
CA THR A 516 -3.04 10.19 17.89
C THR A 516 -2.40 9.43 16.72
N ALA A 517 -1.27 8.77 16.98
CA ALA A 517 -0.62 7.84 16.07
C ALA A 517 -1.52 6.63 15.78
N THR A 518 -1.23 5.89 14.70
CA THR A 518 -1.97 4.66 14.40
C THR A 518 -1.79 3.62 15.52
N ALA A 519 -2.73 2.69 15.66
CA ALA A 519 -2.61 1.60 16.63
C ALA A 519 -1.26 0.86 16.50
N LYS A 520 -0.84 0.62 15.26
CA LYS A 520 0.43 -0.05 14.95
C LYS A 520 1.65 0.77 15.34
N ALA A 521 1.63 2.09 15.10
CA ALA A 521 2.71 2.98 15.50
C ALA A 521 2.83 3.10 17.03
N THR A 522 1.70 3.07 17.74
CA THR A 522 1.65 3.12 19.21
C THR A 522 2.36 1.95 19.87
N LEU A 523 2.42 0.77 19.23
CA LEU A 523 3.18 -0.40 19.72
C LEU A 523 4.69 -0.16 19.80
N PHE A 524 5.22 0.87 19.15
CA PHE A 524 6.64 1.24 19.19
C PHE A 524 6.96 2.27 20.28
N ILE A 525 5.99 2.61 21.11
CA ILE A 525 6.15 3.49 22.26
C ILE A 525 6.12 2.62 23.53
N ASP A 526 7.16 2.74 24.35
CA ASP A 526 7.16 2.11 25.67
C ASP A 526 6.24 2.90 26.62
N PHE A 527 5.47 2.19 27.43
CA PHE A 527 4.59 2.79 28.44
C PHE A 527 5.03 2.38 29.85
N GLN A 528 5.07 3.34 30.77
CA GLN A 528 5.39 3.10 32.18
C GLN A 528 4.36 3.78 33.09
N PRO A 529 3.55 3.03 33.86
CA PRO A 529 3.39 1.57 33.81
C PRO A 529 2.95 1.08 32.41
N PRO A 530 3.14 -0.22 32.09
CA PRO A 530 2.62 -0.79 30.86
C PRO A 530 1.11 -0.55 30.73
N LEU A 531 0.62 -0.44 29.50
CA LEU A 531 -0.82 -0.38 29.24
C LEU A 531 -1.50 -1.69 29.68
N SER A 532 -2.82 -1.64 29.88
CA SER A 532 -3.61 -2.83 30.20
C SER A 532 -3.46 -3.92 29.14
N VAL A 533 -3.67 -5.18 29.55
CA VAL A 533 -3.59 -6.33 28.65
C VAL A 533 -4.58 -6.19 27.50
N ASP A 534 -5.81 -5.77 27.80
CA ASP A 534 -6.88 -5.61 26.81
C ASP A 534 -6.55 -4.52 25.78
N LYS A 535 -6.02 -3.37 26.22
CA LYS A 535 -5.55 -2.32 25.29
C LYS A 535 -4.37 -2.80 24.44
N MET A 536 -3.39 -3.48 25.03
CA MET A 536 -2.25 -4.01 24.28
C MET A 536 -2.68 -5.07 23.26
N GLU A 537 -3.64 -5.92 23.60
CA GLU A 537 -4.25 -6.85 22.67
C GLU A 537 -4.94 -6.11 21.53
N ALA A 538 -5.82 -5.15 21.85
CA ALA A 538 -6.54 -4.37 20.85
C ALA A 538 -5.59 -3.65 19.87
N LEU A 539 -4.56 -2.96 20.38
CA LEU A 539 -3.56 -2.27 19.56
C LEU A 539 -2.80 -3.23 18.62
N ARG A 540 -2.46 -4.43 19.13
CA ARG A 540 -1.73 -5.45 18.36
C ARG A 540 -2.61 -6.14 17.33
N SER A 541 -3.85 -6.46 17.68
CA SER A 541 -4.75 -7.31 16.91
C SER A 541 -5.63 -6.56 15.93
N VAL A 542 -5.92 -5.27 16.17
CA VAL A 542 -6.77 -4.47 15.27
C VAL A 542 -6.27 -4.56 13.83
N HIS A 543 -7.15 -4.91 12.91
CA HIS A 543 -6.77 -5.13 11.52
C HIS A 543 -6.63 -3.81 10.76
N TYR A 544 -5.56 -3.72 9.96
CA TYR A 544 -5.32 -2.61 9.05
C TYR A 544 -5.13 -3.19 7.66
N ILE A 545 -5.86 -2.66 6.69
CA ILE A 545 -5.66 -3.08 5.30
C ILE A 545 -4.47 -2.37 4.66
N SER A 546 -3.92 -2.97 3.60
CA SER A 546 -3.04 -2.28 2.67
C SER A 546 -3.85 -1.40 1.73
N SER A 547 -3.24 -0.36 1.18
CA SER A 547 -3.80 0.39 0.06
C SER A 547 -2.69 0.99 -0.79
N THR A 548 -2.85 0.93 -2.10
CA THR A 548 -1.89 1.45 -3.06
C THR A 548 -2.58 2.32 -4.10
N LYS A 549 -2.03 3.51 -4.32
CA LYS A 549 -2.40 4.39 -5.44
C LYS A 549 -1.25 4.45 -6.43
N VAL A 550 -1.58 4.26 -7.71
CA VAL A 550 -0.67 4.48 -8.83
C VAL A 550 -1.23 5.62 -9.66
N VAL A 551 -0.48 6.71 -9.71
CA VAL A 551 -0.84 7.88 -10.51
C VAL A 551 0.07 7.89 -11.73
N LEU A 552 -0.51 7.98 -12.91
CA LEU A 552 0.24 8.14 -14.15
C LEU A 552 0.02 9.54 -14.70
N SER A 553 1.11 10.20 -15.09
CA SER A 553 1.07 11.52 -15.71
C SER A 553 1.14 11.41 -17.22
N PHE A 554 0.40 12.27 -17.89
CA PHE A 554 0.32 12.33 -19.35
C PHE A 554 0.50 13.77 -19.81
N ARG A 555 1.16 13.97 -20.95
CA ARG A 555 1.30 15.31 -21.57
C ARG A 555 -0.02 15.88 -22.10
N GLN A 556 -1.05 15.03 -22.19
CA GLN A 556 -2.39 15.39 -22.63
C GLN A 556 -3.43 14.55 -21.87
N ARG A 557 -4.50 15.19 -21.40
CA ARG A 557 -5.66 14.53 -20.78
C ARG A 557 -6.52 13.81 -21.83
N PHE A 558 -6.05 12.67 -22.33
CA PHE A 558 -6.71 11.93 -23.41
C PHE A 558 -8.16 11.55 -23.09
N TRP A 559 -8.45 11.19 -21.84
CA TRP A 559 -9.80 10.81 -21.37
C TRP A 559 -10.81 11.95 -21.58
N GLU A 560 -10.35 13.20 -21.62
CA GLU A 560 -11.24 14.33 -21.86
C GLU A 560 -11.83 14.35 -23.28
N GLN A 561 -11.10 13.79 -24.25
CA GLN A 561 -11.55 13.67 -25.64
C GLN A 561 -12.58 12.55 -25.82
N GLU A 562 -12.58 11.57 -24.91
CA GLU A 562 -13.56 10.49 -24.86
C GLU A 562 -14.85 10.89 -24.13
N GLY A 563 -14.96 12.15 -23.70
CA GLY A 563 -16.10 12.69 -22.98
C GLY A 563 -16.11 12.40 -21.48
N ILE A 564 -15.00 11.91 -20.91
CA ILE A 564 -14.89 11.59 -19.49
C ILE A 564 -14.49 12.85 -18.71
N ARG A 565 -15.24 13.18 -17.65
CA ARG A 565 -14.98 14.28 -16.71
C ARG A 565 -15.28 13.77 -15.30
N GLY A 566 -14.29 13.12 -14.68
CA GLY A 566 -14.45 12.44 -13.41
C GLY A 566 -14.99 11.02 -13.54
N GLY A 567 -15.52 10.47 -12.44
CA GLY A 567 -15.97 9.09 -12.39
C GLY A 567 -14.84 8.07 -12.33
N LYS A 568 -15.19 6.80 -12.53
CA LYS A 568 -14.25 5.68 -12.46
C LYS A 568 -14.50 4.64 -13.55
N SER A 569 -13.42 4.05 -14.05
CA SER A 569 -13.44 2.81 -14.83
C SER A 569 -13.09 1.62 -13.93
N ILE A 570 -13.66 0.46 -14.24
CA ILE A 570 -13.58 -0.75 -13.41
C ILE A 570 -12.98 -1.88 -14.25
N THR A 571 -12.03 -2.62 -13.68
CA THR A 571 -11.43 -3.78 -14.35
C THR A 571 -11.10 -4.91 -13.39
N ASP A 572 -11.13 -6.15 -13.89
CA ASP A 572 -10.65 -7.33 -13.15
C ASP A 572 -9.14 -7.55 -13.27
N ARG A 573 -8.45 -6.67 -14.00
CA ARG A 573 -7.00 -6.58 -14.13
C ARG A 573 -6.36 -5.95 -12.88
N PRO A 574 -5.02 -6.04 -12.70
CA PRO A 574 -4.35 -5.56 -11.50
C PRO A 574 -4.69 -4.12 -11.12
N SER A 575 -4.94 -3.22 -12.08
CA SER A 575 -5.26 -1.81 -11.78
C SER A 575 -6.55 -1.60 -10.99
N ARG A 576 -7.51 -2.53 -11.11
CA ARG A 576 -8.84 -2.53 -10.46
C ARG A 576 -9.72 -1.31 -10.75
N PHE A 577 -9.41 -0.17 -10.15
CA PHE A 577 -10.21 1.05 -10.27
C PHE A 577 -9.35 2.21 -10.77
N ILE A 578 -9.76 2.78 -11.90
CA ILE A 578 -9.14 3.96 -12.51
C ILE A 578 -10.06 5.15 -12.24
N TYR A 579 -9.58 6.15 -11.50
CA TYR A 579 -10.36 7.34 -11.17
C TYR A 579 -9.87 8.53 -12.01
N TYR A 580 -10.80 9.14 -12.75
CA TYR A 580 -10.51 10.32 -13.54
C TYR A 580 -10.64 11.57 -12.65
N PRO A 581 -9.77 12.59 -12.83
CA PRO A 581 -9.89 13.83 -12.07
C PRO A 581 -11.25 14.51 -12.29
N SER A 582 -11.87 14.98 -11.21
CA SER A 582 -13.06 15.87 -11.29
C SER A 582 -12.68 17.33 -11.51
N HIS A 583 -11.46 17.70 -11.13
CA HIS A 583 -10.85 19.00 -11.40
C HIS A 583 -10.07 19.01 -12.71
N SER A 584 -9.82 20.22 -13.20
CA SER A 584 -8.85 20.48 -14.27
C SER A 584 -7.54 21.01 -13.68
N PHE A 585 -6.47 20.99 -14.47
CA PHE A 585 -5.18 21.61 -14.13
C PHE A 585 -5.01 22.88 -14.99
N PRO A 586 -5.32 24.08 -14.47
CA PRO A 586 -5.28 25.31 -15.25
C PRO A 586 -3.86 25.62 -15.76
N GLY A 587 -3.76 26.09 -17.00
CA GLY A 587 -2.48 26.51 -17.59
C GLY A 587 -1.58 25.37 -18.09
N THR A 588 -2.08 24.15 -18.14
CA THR A 588 -1.38 22.99 -18.73
C THR A 588 -2.36 22.06 -19.44
N ASP A 589 -1.91 21.41 -20.52
CA ASP A 589 -2.64 20.31 -21.17
C ASP A 589 -2.31 18.96 -20.53
N ALA A 590 -1.24 18.91 -19.72
CA ALA A 590 -0.86 17.72 -18.98
C ALA A 590 -1.89 17.39 -17.90
N GLY A 591 -1.88 16.14 -17.45
CA GLY A 591 -2.72 15.72 -16.34
C GLY A 591 -2.21 14.47 -15.66
N ALA A 592 -2.54 14.34 -14.38
CA ALA A 592 -2.33 13.16 -13.59
C ALA A 592 -3.64 12.37 -13.48
N LEU A 593 -3.60 11.09 -13.84
CA LEU A 593 -4.70 10.15 -13.72
C LEU A 593 -4.41 9.21 -12.54
N LEU A 594 -5.38 9.03 -11.63
CA LEU A 594 -5.31 7.96 -10.64
C LEU A 594 -5.62 6.63 -11.35
N ALA A 595 -4.60 6.11 -12.01
CA ALA A 595 -4.69 4.97 -12.93
C ALA A 595 -4.90 3.62 -12.22
N SER A 596 -4.58 3.55 -10.93
CA SER A 596 -4.99 2.42 -10.09
C SER A 596 -5.20 2.87 -8.66
N TYR A 597 -6.32 2.46 -8.08
CA TYR A 597 -6.57 2.52 -6.65
C TYR A 597 -7.00 1.15 -6.12
N THR A 598 -6.16 0.56 -5.28
CA THR A 598 -6.34 -0.79 -4.73
C THR A 598 -6.32 -0.78 -3.20
N CYS A 599 -7.03 -1.73 -2.61
CA CYS A 599 -7.13 -1.95 -1.18
C CYS A 599 -6.90 -3.42 -0.84
N SER A 600 -6.52 -3.69 0.42
CA SER A 600 -6.35 -5.03 0.98
C SER A 600 -5.51 -5.94 0.06
N ASP A 601 -5.95 -7.15 -0.24
CA ASP A 601 -5.21 -8.14 -1.04
C ASP A 601 -4.84 -7.65 -2.45
N ASP A 602 -5.70 -6.85 -3.11
CA ASP A 602 -5.40 -6.24 -4.41
C ASP A 602 -4.21 -5.28 -4.29
N SER A 603 -4.08 -4.58 -3.15
CA SER A 603 -2.90 -3.75 -2.85
C SER A 603 -1.70 -4.57 -2.38
N THR A 604 -1.91 -5.68 -1.66
CA THR A 604 -0.81 -6.49 -1.14
C THR A 604 -0.02 -7.14 -2.28
N LEU A 605 -0.69 -7.47 -3.38
CA LEU A 605 -0.07 -7.90 -4.65
C LEU A 605 1.07 -6.95 -5.09
N PHE A 606 0.89 -5.64 -4.85
CA PHE A 606 1.83 -4.61 -5.28
C PHE A 606 2.99 -4.34 -4.32
N GLN A 607 3.07 -5.02 -3.17
CA GLN A 607 4.12 -4.71 -2.20
C GLN A 607 5.51 -5.14 -2.68
N GLY A 608 5.62 -6.29 -3.36
CA GLY A 608 6.90 -6.85 -3.80
C GLY A 608 7.45 -6.30 -5.13
N ILE A 609 6.60 -5.67 -5.95
CA ILE A 609 6.97 -5.15 -7.28
C ILE A 609 7.62 -3.76 -7.18
N SER A 610 8.56 -3.44 -8.08
CA SER A 610 9.14 -2.09 -8.17
C SER A 610 8.10 -1.05 -8.59
N GLU A 611 8.34 0.23 -8.27
CA GLU A 611 7.39 1.30 -8.64
C GLU A 611 7.33 1.49 -10.17
N GLU A 612 8.47 1.39 -10.85
CA GLU A 612 8.57 1.51 -12.31
C GLU A 612 7.83 0.38 -13.04
N GLU A 613 8.03 -0.86 -12.58
CA GLU A 613 7.34 -2.02 -13.16
C GLU A 613 5.84 -1.98 -12.88
N LEU A 614 5.45 -1.54 -11.67
CA LEU A 614 4.03 -1.36 -11.34
C LEU A 614 3.37 -0.31 -12.22
N MET A 615 4.02 0.85 -12.44
CA MET A 615 3.50 1.87 -13.35
C MET A 615 3.37 1.33 -14.78
N ALA A 616 4.31 0.52 -15.25
CA ALA A 616 4.23 -0.11 -16.56
C ALA A 616 3.04 -1.08 -16.65
N VAL A 617 2.81 -1.93 -15.63
CA VAL A 617 1.64 -2.82 -15.57
C VAL A 617 0.34 -2.03 -15.62
N VAL A 618 0.23 -0.96 -14.84
CA VAL A 618 -0.96 -0.10 -14.82
C VAL A 618 -1.17 0.63 -16.15
N LEU A 619 -0.09 1.05 -16.81
CA LEU A 619 -0.17 1.61 -18.16
C LEU A 619 -0.70 0.60 -19.18
N GLU A 620 -0.28 -0.66 -19.11
CA GLU A 620 -0.82 -1.72 -20.00
C GLU A 620 -2.32 -1.91 -19.80
N ASP A 621 -2.80 -1.85 -18.55
CA ASP A 621 -4.24 -1.94 -18.27
C ASP A 621 -5.00 -0.74 -18.84
N LEU A 622 -4.46 0.48 -18.71
CA LEU A 622 -5.05 1.67 -19.36
C LEU A 622 -5.07 1.54 -20.88
N VAL A 623 -4.01 1.01 -21.50
CA VAL A 623 -3.94 0.77 -22.95
C VAL A 623 -5.00 -0.24 -23.39
N LYS A 624 -5.31 -1.25 -22.57
CA LYS A 624 -6.41 -2.19 -22.87
C LYS A 624 -7.79 -1.54 -22.84
N ILE A 625 -7.95 -0.45 -22.09
CA ILE A 625 -9.23 0.25 -21.94
C ILE A 625 -9.36 1.38 -22.97
N HIS A 626 -8.30 2.16 -23.17
CA HIS A 626 -8.31 3.40 -23.96
C HIS A 626 -7.58 3.31 -25.30
N GLY A 627 -6.89 2.19 -25.57
CA GLY A 627 -6.15 1.97 -26.81
C GLY A 627 -4.68 2.38 -26.76
N GLU A 628 -3.92 2.00 -27.79
CA GLU A 628 -2.45 2.14 -27.82
C GLU A 628 -1.98 3.59 -27.94
N ASP A 629 -2.84 4.49 -28.45
CA ASP A 629 -2.51 5.90 -28.70
C ASP A 629 -2.19 6.69 -27.43
N ILE A 630 -2.58 6.18 -26.25
CA ILE A 630 -2.24 6.82 -24.96
C ILE A 630 -0.80 6.57 -24.54
N ARG A 631 -0.18 5.46 -24.97
CA ARG A 631 1.17 5.07 -24.56
C ARG A 631 2.20 6.17 -24.85
N PRO A 632 2.26 6.75 -26.06
CA PRO A 632 3.22 7.80 -26.31
C PRO A 632 2.95 9.03 -25.43
N LEU A 633 1.73 9.27 -24.92
CA LEU A 633 1.39 10.43 -24.09
C LEU A 633 1.92 10.34 -22.66
N TRP A 634 2.29 9.14 -22.18
CA TRP A 634 2.76 8.90 -20.83
C TRP A 634 4.09 9.61 -20.55
N THR A 635 4.16 10.40 -19.47
CA THR A 635 5.35 11.15 -19.07
C THR A 635 6.00 10.63 -17.79
N GLY A 636 5.32 9.74 -17.05
CA GLY A 636 5.79 9.21 -15.78
C GLY A 636 4.65 9.02 -14.79
N GLY A 637 4.95 9.18 -13.51
CA GLY A 637 3.96 8.97 -12.47
C GLY A 637 4.58 8.87 -11.09
N LEU A 638 3.76 8.40 -10.15
CA LEU A 638 4.19 8.09 -8.80
C LEU A 638 3.37 6.93 -8.25
N VAL A 639 3.96 6.22 -7.29
CA VAL A 639 3.29 5.16 -6.55
C VAL A 639 3.28 5.52 -5.07
N LYS A 640 2.13 5.36 -4.41
CA LYS A 640 2.05 5.40 -2.94
C LYS A 640 1.52 4.07 -2.42
N LYS A 641 2.36 3.34 -1.68
CA LYS A 641 2.02 2.10 -0.96
C LYS A 641 1.88 2.39 0.53
N TRP A 642 0.65 2.53 1.05
CA TRP A 642 0.43 2.81 2.48
C TRP A 642 0.77 1.63 3.40
N GLY A 643 0.72 0.40 2.87
CA GLY A 643 1.17 -0.79 3.61
C GLY A 643 2.67 -0.78 3.96
N LEU A 644 3.47 0.05 3.28
CA LEU A 644 4.91 0.19 3.51
C LEU A 644 5.28 1.55 4.15
N ASP A 645 4.29 2.35 4.54
CA ASP A 645 4.55 3.65 5.15
C ASP A 645 5.17 3.47 6.55
N PRO A 646 6.35 4.08 6.82
CA PRO A 646 7.09 3.83 8.06
C PRO A 646 6.47 4.47 9.31
N TYR A 647 5.47 5.34 9.13
CA TYR A 647 4.79 6.04 10.22
C TYR A 647 3.39 5.50 10.46
N SER A 648 2.59 5.27 9.41
CA SER A 648 1.24 4.73 9.59
C SER A 648 1.20 3.21 9.74
N LEU A 649 2.16 2.49 9.13
CA LEU A 649 2.30 1.02 9.18
C LEU A 649 1.03 0.28 8.72
N GLY A 650 0.36 0.83 7.70
CA GLY A 650 -0.95 0.40 7.21
C GLY A 650 -1.71 1.58 6.61
N ALA A 651 -2.74 1.29 5.81
CA ALA A 651 -3.58 2.33 5.20
C ALA A 651 -4.59 2.88 6.19
N PHE A 652 -5.53 2.06 6.65
CA PHE A 652 -6.56 2.41 7.62
C PHE A 652 -7.13 1.17 8.27
N ALA A 653 -7.81 1.36 9.41
CA ALA A 653 -8.44 0.26 10.11
C ALA A 653 -9.59 -0.28 9.26
N LEU A 654 -9.76 -1.59 9.27
CA LEU A 654 -10.94 -2.25 8.73
C LEU A 654 -11.07 -3.56 9.47
N PHE A 655 -12.01 -3.64 10.40
CA PHE A 655 -12.11 -4.70 11.37
C PHE A 655 -12.43 -6.04 10.71
N THR A 656 -11.75 -7.09 11.14
CA THR A 656 -12.18 -8.48 10.90
C THR A 656 -13.28 -8.84 11.90
N PRO A 657 -14.01 -9.96 11.71
CA PRO A 657 -15.11 -10.32 12.60
C PRO A 657 -14.72 -10.30 14.08
N TYR A 658 -15.67 -9.91 14.94
CA TYR A 658 -15.57 -9.73 16.40
C TYR A 658 -14.72 -8.55 16.89
N GLN A 659 -13.96 -7.88 16.01
CA GLN A 659 -13.09 -6.79 16.48
C GLN A 659 -13.88 -5.56 16.93
N GLN A 660 -15.09 -5.31 16.41
CA GLN A 660 -15.89 -4.18 16.88
C GLN A 660 -16.29 -4.37 18.34
N GLY A 661 -16.87 -5.53 18.65
CA GLY A 661 -17.30 -5.84 20.02
C GLY A 661 -16.13 -5.97 21.01
N HIS A 662 -14.99 -6.50 20.57
CA HIS A 662 -13.86 -6.77 21.46
C HIS A 662 -12.90 -5.57 21.64
N TYR A 663 -12.66 -4.79 20.59
CA TYR A 663 -11.53 -3.83 20.56
C TYR A 663 -11.95 -2.37 20.51
N ALA A 664 -13.12 -2.01 19.98
CA ALA A 664 -13.49 -0.60 19.76
C ALA A 664 -13.41 0.24 21.04
N ARG A 665 -13.93 -0.28 22.17
CA ARG A 665 -13.86 0.40 23.48
C ARG A 665 -12.42 0.55 23.95
N GLU A 666 -11.65 -0.53 23.91
CA GLU A 666 -10.28 -0.58 24.42
C GLU A 666 -9.33 0.32 23.62
N LEU A 667 -9.56 0.49 22.31
CA LEU A 667 -8.78 1.40 21.47
C LEU A 667 -8.97 2.87 21.87
N PHE A 668 -10.20 3.28 22.21
CA PHE A 668 -10.50 4.67 22.59
C PHE A 668 -10.25 4.98 24.09
N GLN A 669 -10.41 4.01 24.97
CA GLN A 669 -10.36 4.20 26.43
C GLN A 669 -9.03 4.83 26.89
N SER A 670 -9.09 5.84 27.76
CA SER A 670 -7.90 6.43 28.38
C SER A 670 -7.36 5.57 29.53
N GLU A 671 -6.04 5.59 29.74
CA GLU A 671 -5.38 4.93 30.87
C GLU A 671 -4.58 5.94 31.70
N GLY A 672 -5.13 6.31 32.86
CA GLY A 672 -4.58 7.38 33.69
C GLY A 672 -4.65 8.72 32.96
N ARG A 673 -3.49 9.34 32.73
CA ARG A 673 -3.33 10.64 32.05
C ARG A 673 -3.03 10.50 30.55
N VAL A 674 -3.10 9.28 30.01
CA VAL A 674 -2.85 8.98 28.60
C VAL A 674 -4.17 8.70 27.90
N HIS A 675 -4.52 9.55 26.96
CA HIS A 675 -5.71 9.46 26.12
C HIS A 675 -5.32 8.97 24.71
N PHE A 676 -6.30 8.43 23.98
CA PHE A 676 -6.11 7.89 22.64
C PHE A 676 -7.17 8.45 21.69
N ALA A 677 -6.75 8.77 20.48
CA ALA A 677 -7.62 9.16 19.38
C ALA A 677 -6.99 8.75 18.05
N GLY A 678 -7.76 8.88 16.98
CA GLY A 678 -7.36 8.45 15.65
C GLY A 678 -8.53 7.83 14.92
N GLU A 679 -8.37 7.59 13.62
CA GLU A 679 -9.47 6.99 12.85
C GLU A 679 -9.82 5.59 13.37
N HIS A 680 -8.84 4.76 13.76
CA HIS A 680 -9.04 3.43 14.35
C HIS A 680 -9.76 3.38 15.72
N THR A 681 -10.10 4.52 16.33
CA THR A 681 -10.76 4.57 17.65
C THR A 681 -12.22 5.02 17.53
N ALA A 682 -12.78 5.09 16.32
CA ALA A 682 -14.15 5.50 16.06
C ALA A 682 -14.63 4.93 14.70
N THR A 683 -15.94 4.96 14.46
CA THR A 683 -16.53 4.54 13.20
C THR A 683 -17.18 5.73 12.46
N PRO A 684 -17.40 5.61 11.14
CA PRO A 684 -16.85 4.60 10.21
C PRO A 684 -15.34 4.77 9.98
N HIS A 685 -14.60 3.67 9.76
CA HIS A 685 -13.15 3.75 9.50
C HIS A 685 -12.82 4.31 8.10
N GLY A 686 -11.56 4.70 7.88
CA GLY A 686 -11.10 5.21 6.57
C GLY A 686 -11.47 6.67 6.24
N TRP A 687 -12.11 7.42 7.14
CA TRP A 687 -12.54 8.80 6.91
C TRP A 687 -11.79 9.84 7.75
N ILE A 688 -11.55 11.03 7.17
CA ILE A 688 -10.98 12.18 7.88
C ILE A 688 -11.88 12.60 9.03
N GLU A 689 -13.19 12.71 8.79
CA GLU A 689 -14.15 13.14 9.82
C GLU A 689 -14.13 12.20 11.03
N THR A 690 -13.96 10.89 10.84
CA THR A 690 -13.83 9.94 11.95
C THR A 690 -12.63 10.22 12.84
N ALA A 691 -11.47 10.56 12.23
CA ALA A 691 -10.30 10.99 12.99
C ALA A 691 -10.55 12.31 13.75
N MET A 692 -11.35 13.22 13.18
CA MET A 692 -11.74 14.47 13.85
C MET A 692 -12.70 14.20 15.02
N LYS A 693 -13.74 13.38 14.82
CA LYS A 693 -14.71 12.99 15.86
C LYS A 693 -14.02 12.36 17.05
N SER A 694 -13.12 11.40 16.83
CA SER A 694 -12.38 10.77 17.92
C SER A 694 -11.47 11.75 18.66
N ALA A 695 -10.81 12.66 17.94
CA ALA A 695 -10.00 13.72 18.54
C ALA A 695 -10.85 14.69 19.38
N LEU A 696 -12.00 15.11 18.90
CA LEU A 696 -12.93 15.98 19.63
C LEU A 696 -13.40 15.32 20.93
N ARG A 697 -13.75 14.02 20.90
CA ARG A 697 -14.13 13.27 22.11
C ARG A 697 -12.98 13.20 23.12
N ALA A 698 -11.77 12.85 22.67
CA ALA A 698 -10.62 12.75 23.55
C ALA A 698 -10.20 14.11 24.13
N ALA A 699 -10.23 15.17 23.31
CA ALA A 699 -9.95 16.53 23.75
C ALA A 699 -11.02 17.06 24.72
N LYS A 700 -12.31 16.74 24.48
CA LYS A 700 -13.40 17.04 25.41
C LYS A 700 -13.14 16.38 26.77
N ASN A 701 -12.74 15.10 26.80
CA ASN A 701 -12.39 14.40 28.03
C ASN A 701 -11.25 15.10 28.76
N ILE A 702 -10.20 15.53 28.06
CA ILE A 702 -9.07 16.28 28.65
C ILE A 702 -9.52 17.64 29.21
N ASN A 703 -10.42 18.36 28.52
CA ASN A 703 -10.91 19.66 28.96
C ASN A 703 -11.91 19.56 30.13
N SER A 704 -12.75 18.52 30.18
CA SER A 704 -13.84 18.38 31.16
C SER A 704 -13.41 17.84 32.52
N LEU A 705 -12.23 17.24 32.63
CA LEU A 705 -11.72 16.72 33.90
C LEU A 705 -11.56 17.89 34.89
N THR A 706 -12.25 17.87 36.03
CA THR A 706 -11.96 18.72 37.18
C THR A 706 -10.92 18.02 38.07
N LEU A 707 -9.95 18.78 38.61
CA LEU A 707 -8.91 18.26 39.50
C LEU A 707 -9.50 17.61 40.75
#